data_AF-A0A9D4YZ27-F1
#
_entry.id   AF-A0A9D4YZ27-F1
#
_cell.length_a   1.000
_cell.length_b   1.000
_cell.length_c   1.000
_cell.angle_alpha   90.00
_cell.angle_beta   90.00
_cell.angle_gamma   90.00
#
_symmetry.space_group_name_H-M   'P 1'
#
loop_
_entity.id
_entity.type
_entity.pdbx_description
1 polymer ?
#
loop_
_entity_poly.entity_id
_entity_poly.type
_entity_poly.pdbx_seq_one_letter_code
_entity_poly.pdbx_strand_id
1 'polypeptide(L)'
;MSYACEGVPWRERSRLAEVCRTFRTLFSACAFSGSVMRLNLNTLSWRIMECKHKAAIRKQLLAAVKRVAPSVTRLSIKFQVDYATKLSLAALLAPLAPYVQVLDVEDGLCLQLIEAMGSRSPAWDSLREVSLSGCNLWIDMEAPEVAQLEQQLAELPALTSKITRFECSCQGMDEGGESFLKQLPALRSLELEDWTALDAPRNYSALRDMCNLSRLTLNIVEDLETNLEDLLSLTQVQELALVGCYRASRGLTRLSNLVMLDLQPMMGVEPGDNAMGPGAAAAWKVPSLTELRWCGDVVFDAGEVPIHLPRLLALEIDEAYFPPSGFHTQLCTALRQLTSLRLVGGICTRLPPDISCLASLQVLAIDSCQLPAMPTAISTLSSVTNLQLSNVAVGPHLPPWVLAMPLRKLWAANNRLTSVLPKRKASAAVCERQKEWMGRLTHVCLSSNQFRELPQQLIEHATQLVELDLAYNQLLQIGSKAVDELQGMTSLRLLRLEKSYWLPVEERWTQASQRAIARLKQARPDLQSSRATDLLGVLSKWDDAYFNQDAEALKALLADNVVQHADQIVTEKDQKGPEAVTAFHRKYFETYQFKHLPIVRAANEQTSSVYSLWDEEAVLMRPEKFDEARPASGSATSLSGIWRLVLDDQLKVADIWFLRTLTREEKKFRLKHRPNQLYTDFKAKDVAAPTLSLSDKQLAKMQAAAEAFNQAWSTGDVAAVHSLMAPSCDTINPIFGERKSSREEWEEMVKDVFQYWEVKTNDVNIAVTASSNKAFLHWVVRGVQKDTQEEQQMYGLNLLCFDDDQQISEVVGFRQPLKSEHDHIFKTDSSYMGHLDKLHMDAEH
;
A
#
# COMPACT_ATOMS: atom_id res chain seq x y z
N MET A 1 -26.93 -7.15 5.23
CA MET A 1 -27.45 -8.25 4.38
C MET A 1 -28.41 -9.22 5.09
N SER A 2 -28.65 -9.14 6.42
CA SER A 2 -29.71 -9.96 7.05
C SER A 2 -31.14 -9.39 6.84
N TYR A 3 -31.34 -8.07 6.86
CA TYR A 3 -32.69 -7.46 6.98
C TYR A 3 -33.43 -7.02 5.70
N ALA A 4 -32.98 -7.38 4.48
CA ALA A 4 -33.82 -7.19 3.28
C ALA A 4 -34.80 -8.35 3.02
N CYS A 5 -34.92 -9.30 3.95
CA CYS A 5 -35.84 -10.42 3.82
C CYS A 5 -37.08 -10.38 4.73
N GLU A 6 -37.35 -9.29 5.45
CA GLU A 6 -38.62 -9.19 6.22
C GLU A 6 -39.65 -8.17 5.68
N GLY A 7 -39.42 -7.46 4.56
CA GLY A 7 -40.47 -6.67 3.90
C GLY A 7 -40.04 -5.35 3.25
N VAL A 8 -39.38 -5.44 2.10
CA VAL A 8 -38.72 -4.33 1.39
C VAL A 8 -39.69 -3.34 0.70
N PRO A 9 -39.55 -2.01 0.96
CA PRO A 9 -40.19 -0.92 0.20
C PRO A 9 -39.36 -0.33 -0.97
N TRP A 10 -40.03 0.50 -1.79
CA TRP A 10 -39.72 0.97 -3.16
C TRP A 10 -38.27 1.44 -3.51
N ARG A 11 -37.44 1.94 -2.58
CA ARG A 11 -36.06 2.42 -2.87
C ARG A 11 -35.08 1.33 -3.28
N GLU A 12 -35.30 0.07 -2.87
CA GLU A 12 -34.47 -1.07 -3.30
C GLU A 12 -34.83 -1.59 -4.71
N ARG A 13 -35.94 -1.16 -5.30
CA ARG A 13 -36.33 -1.51 -6.69
C ARG A 13 -35.56 -0.67 -7.73
N SER A 14 -35.05 0.50 -7.37
CA SER A 14 -34.33 1.41 -8.28
C SER A 14 -32.83 1.10 -8.39
N ARG A 15 -32.17 0.60 -7.33
CA ARG A 15 -30.73 0.26 -7.32
C ARG A 15 -30.37 -1.00 -8.12
N LEU A 16 -31.31 -1.93 -8.28
CA LEU A 16 -31.04 -3.18 -9.00
C LEU A 16 -31.03 -3.00 -10.54
N ALA A 17 -31.80 -2.03 -11.05
CA ALA A 17 -31.78 -1.62 -12.46
C ALA A 17 -30.49 -0.85 -12.82
N GLU A 18 -29.90 -0.17 -11.84
CA GLU A 18 -28.63 0.56 -11.95
C GLU A 18 -27.44 -0.41 -11.94
N VAL A 19 -27.43 -1.40 -11.03
CA VAL A 19 -26.46 -2.52 -11.07
C VAL A 19 -26.52 -3.26 -12.40
N CYS A 20 -27.71 -3.57 -12.94
CA CYS A 20 -27.84 -4.21 -14.25
C CYS A 20 -27.43 -3.31 -15.43
N ARG A 21 -27.55 -1.97 -15.32
CA ARG A 21 -27.02 -1.02 -16.32
C ARG A 21 -25.51 -0.92 -16.25
N THR A 22 -24.94 -0.74 -15.05
CA THR A 22 -23.49 -0.70 -14.82
C THR A 22 -22.82 -1.98 -15.30
N PHE A 23 -23.39 -3.16 -15.05
CA PHE A 23 -22.91 -4.42 -15.62
C PHE A 23 -23.05 -4.46 -17.15
N ARG A 24 -24.14 -3.95 -17.72
CA ARG A 24 -24.28 -3.84 -19.18
C ARG A 24 -23.21 -2.93 -19.79
N THR A 25 -22.89 -1.82 -19.14
CA THR A 25 -21.88 -0.84 -19.57
C THR A 25 -20.46 -1.39 -19.41
N LEU A 26 -20.19 -2.10 -18.31
CA LEU A 26 -18.88 -2.70 -17.99
C LEU A 26 -18.57 -3.89 -18.92
N PHE A 27 -19.57 -4.74 -19.19
CA PHE A 27 -19.43 -5.79 -20.19
C PHE A 27 -19.37 -5.24 -21.63
N SER A 28 -20.09 -4.15 -21.94
CA SER A 28 -19.99 -3.51 -23.27
C SER A 28 -18.68 -2.75 -23.49
N ALA A 29 -18.01 -2.26 -22.44
CA ALA A 29 -16.74 -1.54 -22.55
C ALA A 29 -15.54 -2.48 -22.69
N CYS A 30 -15.51 -3.61 -21.97
CA CYS A 30 -14.43 -4.60 -22.08
C CYS A 30 -14.49 -5.43 -23.38
N ALA A 31 -15.65 -5.53 -24.02
CA ALA A 31 -15.85 -6.29 -25.27
C ALA A 31 -15.19 -5.67 -26.52
N PHE A 32 -14.66 -4.44 -26.43
CA PHE A 32 -14.13 -3.70 -27.60
C PHE A 32 -12.61 -3.50 -27.62
N SER A 33 -11.85 -3.98 -26.63
CA SER A 33 -10.40 -3.69 -26.55
C SER A 33 -9.47 -4.90 -26.46
N GLY A 34 -9.98 -6.14 -26.49
CA GLY A 34 -9.13 -7.34 -26.31
C GLY A 34 -8.49 -7.45 -24.91
N SER A 35 -8.96 -6.67 -23.94
CA SER A 35 -8.51 -6.68 -22.54
C SER A 35 -9.03 -7.89 -21.76
N VAL A 36 -8.30 -8.29 -20.72
CA VAL A 36 -8.71 -9.38 -19.80
C VAL A 36 -10.02 -9.02 -19.09
N MET A 37 -11.00 -9.92 -19.16
CA MET A 37 -12.24 -9.80 -18.38
C MET A 37 -11.97 -10.25 -16.94
N ARG A 38 -12.07 -9.34 -15.97
CA ARG A 38 -11.89 -9.67 -14.55
C ARG A 38 -13.24 -9.82 -13.85
N LEU A 39 -13.44 -10.94 -13.17
CA LEU A 39 -14.61 -11.25 -12.37
C LEU A 39 -14.19 -11.47 -10.92
N ASN A 40 -14.45 -10.47 -10.07
CA ASN A 40 -14.30 -10.65 -8.63
C ASN A 40 -15.63 -11.15 -8.05
N LEU A 41 -15.71 -12.47 -7.85
CA LEU A 41 -16.89 -13.14 -7.33
C LEU A 41 -17.12 -12.86 -5.84
N ASN A 42 -16.14 -12.32 -5.10
CA ASN A 42 -16.30 -11.92 -3.69
C ASN A 42 -17.08 -10.60 -3.55
N THR A 43 -16.92 -9.68 -4.52
CA THR A 43 -17.66 -8.40 -4.56
C THR A 43 -19.07 -8.54 -5.14
N LEU A 44 -19.30 -9.55 -5.97
CA LEU A 44 -20.62 -9.98 -6.39
C LEU A 44 -21.25 -10.70 -5.21
N SER A 45 -22.07 -10.04 -4.41
CA SER A 45 -22.81 -10.75 -3.35
C SER A 45 -23.78 -11.77 -3.96
N TRP A 46 -23.30 -12.98 -4.18
CA TRP A 46 -24.03 -14.09 -4.80
C TRP A 46 -25.24 -14.48 -3.95
N ARG A 47 -25.16 -14.28 -2.63
CA ARG A 47 -26.27 -14.40 -1.67
C ARG A 47 -27.49 -13.53 -2.05
N ILE A 48 -27.30 -12.35 -2.67
CA ILE A 48 -28.41 -11.48 -3.12
C ILE A 48 -29.18 -12.07 -4.31
N MET A 49 -28.54 -12.92 -5.12
CA MET A 49 -29.14 -13.58 -6.29
C MET A 49 -29.97 -14.82 -5.96
N GLU A 50 -30.10 -15.19 -4.67
CA GLU A 50 -30.77 -16.42 -4.21
C GLU A 50 -32.20 -16.22 -3.73
N CYS A 51 -32.65 -14.98 -3.57
CA CYS A 51 -34.06 -14.72 -3.25
C CYS A 51 -34.95 -15.29 -4.38
N LYS A 52 -35.89 -16.19 -4.07
CA LYS A 52 -36.84 -16.81 -5.03
C LYS A 52 -37.51 -15.80 -5.97
N HIS A 53 -37.64 -14.55 -5.54
CA HIS A 53 -38.22 -13.44 -6.29
C HIS A 53 -37.27 -12.72 -7.29
N LYS A 54 -36.02 -13.18 -7.46
CA LYS A 54 -35.00 -12.54 -8.32
C LYS A 54 -34.54 -13.39 -9.52
N ALA A 55 -35.26 -14.45 -9.86
CA ALA A 55 -34.98 -15.30 -11.03
C ALA A 55 -34.86 -14.52 -12.36
N ALA A 56 -35.62 -13.41 -12.51
CA ALA A 56 -35.54 -12.55 -13.67
C ALA A 56 -34.19 -11.82 -13.82
N ILE A 57 -33.60 -11.36 -12.71
CA ILE A 57 -32.28 -10.70 -12.71
C ILE A 57 -31.17 -11.70 -13.03
N ARG A 58 -31.23 -12.90 -12.45
CA ARG A 58 -30.32 -14.01 -12.79
C ARG A 58 -30.37 -14.33 -14.30
N LYS A 59 -31.57 -14.39 -14.89
CA LYS A 59 -31.76 -14.58 -16.33
C LYS A 59 -31.19 -13.42 -17.16
N GLN A 60 -31.33 -12.18 -16.70
CA GLN A 60 -30.75 -11.00 -17.36
C GLN A 60 -29.23 -10.98 -17.28
N LEU A 61 -28.62 -11.35 -16.15
CA LEU A 61 -27.17 -11.48 -15.99
C LEU A 61 -26.62 -12.53 -16.94
N LEU A 62 -27.20 -13.74 -16.93
CA LEU A 62 -26.79 -14.82 -17.84
C LEU A 62 -26.95 -14.41 -19.31
N ALA A 63 -28.00 -13.64 -19.65
CA ALA A 63 -28.17 -13.09 -20.99
C ALA A 63 -27.14 -12.00 -21.35
N ALA A 64 -26.68 -11.21 -20.38
CA ALA A 64 -25.63 -10.22 -20.57
C ALA A 64 -24.27 -10.90 -20.77
N VAL A 65 -23.92 -11.87 -19.92
CA VAL A 65 -22.72 -12.70 -20.05
C VAL A 65 -22.70 -13.41 -21.40
N LYS A 66 -23.83 -14.04 -21.80
CA LYS A 66 -23.95 -14.69 -23.10
C LYS A 66 -23.76 -13.73 -24.28
N ARG A 67 -24.11 -12.45 -24.14
CA ARG A 67 -23.94 -11.45 -25.19
C ARG A 67 -22.46 -11.09 -25.41
N VAL A 68 -21.68 -11.03 -24.34
CA VAL A 68 -20.26 -10.65 -24.42
C VAL A 68 -19.31 -11.82 -24.53
N ALA A 69 -19.77 -13.04 -24.18
CA ALA A 69 -18.96 -14.25 -24.23
C ALA A 69 -18.14 -14.45 -25.51
N PRO A 70 -18.66 -14.21 -26.74
CA PRO A 70 -17.87 -14.37 -27.96
C PRO A 70 -16.64 -13.45 -28.07
N SER A 71 -16.60 -12.35 -27.30
CA SER A 71 -15.49 -11.39 -27.29
C SER A 71 -14.46 -11.65 -26.18
N VAL A 72 -14.70 -12.64 -25.32
CA VAL A 72 -13.87 -12.90 -24.12
C VAL A 72 -12.95 -14.08 -24.40
N THR A 73 -11.68 -13.80 -24.68
CA THR A 73 -10.63 -14.81 -24.89
C THR A 73 -9.74 -15.01 -23.67
N ARG A 74 -9.69 -14.03 -22.76
CA ARG A 74 -8.96 -14.10 -21.48
C ARG A 74 -9.89 -13.75 -20.33
N LEU A 75 -9.94 -14.62 -19.33
CA LEU A 75 -10.81 -14.50 -18.16
C LEU A 75 -9.97 -14.61 -16.89
N SER A 76 -10.13 -13.66 -15.97
CA SER A 76 -9.54 -13.70 -14.64
C SER A 76 -10.67 -13.74 -13.62
N ILE A 77 -10.62 -14.69 -12.69
CA ILE A 77 -11.63 -14.93 -11.67
C ILE A 77 -10.95 -14.87 -10.30
N LYS A 78 -11.47 -14.04 -9.39
CA LYS A 78 -11.12 -14.08 -7.96
C LYS A 78 -12.32 -14.57 -7.17
N PHE A 79 -12.16 -15.62 -6.37
CA PHE A 79 -13.26 -16.24 -5.63
C PHE A 79 -12.78 -16.93 -4.36
N GLN A 80 -13.40 -16.62 -3.22
CA GLN A 80 -13.26 -17.34 -1.95
C GLN A 80 -14.55 -18.16 -1.71
N VAL A 81 -14.39 -19.37 -1.19
CA VAL A 81 -15.48 -20.37 -1.10
C VAL A 81 -16.63 -19.90 -0.21
N ASP A 82 -17.85 -19.78 -0.77
CA ASP A 82 -19.09 -19.71 0.00
C ASP A 82 -19.91 -20.98 -0.26
N TYR A 83 -19.81 -21.96 0.65
CA TYR A 83 -20.51 -23.25 0.61
C TYR A 83 -22.05 -23.14 0.64
N ALA A 84 -22.61 -21.93 0.84
CA ALA A 84 -24.03 -21.72 1.03
C ALA A 84 -24.86 -21.55 -0.28
N THR A 85 -24.23 -21.38 -1.45
CA THR A 85 -24.97 -20.92 -2.65
C THR A 85 -25.48 -22.03 -3.59
N LYS A 86 -26.74 -21.91 -4.04
CA LYS A 86 -27.47 -22.78 -4.99
C LYS A 86 -27.40 -22.33 -6.45
N LEU A 87 -26.60 -21.32 -6.81
CA LEU A 87 -26.20 -21.12 -8.21
C LEU A 87 -24.86 -21.82 -8.40
N SER A 88 -24.82 -22.88 -9.21
CA SER A 88 -23.53 -23.50 -9.53
C SER A 88 -22.69 -22.53 -10.34
N LEU A 89 -21.41 -22.38 -9.97
CA LEU A 89 -20.38 -21.70 -10.75
C LEU A 89 -20.42 -22.14 -12.23
N ALA A 90 -20.76 -23.41 -12.46
CA ALA A 90 -21.03 -23.98 -13.78
C ALA A 90 -22.04 -23.17 -14.62
N ALA A 91 -23.14 -22.69 -14.04
CA ALA A 91 -24.16 -21.95 -14.78
C ALA A 91 -23.66 -20.57 -15.24
N LEU A 92 -22.77 -19.94 -14.48
CA LEU A 92 -22.17 -18.65 -14.83
C LEU A 92 -21.09 -18.80 -15.91
N LEU A 93 -20.26 -19.83 -15.79
CA LEU A 93 -19.12 -20.04 -16.68
C LEU A 93 -19.53 -20.71 -18.01
N ALA A 94 -20.62 -21.48 -18.03
CA ALA A 94 -21.07 -22.20 -19.23
C ALA A 94 -21.20 -21.33 -20.50
N PRO A 95 -21.72 -20.08 -20.46
CA PRO A 95 -21.76 -19.23 -21.64
C PRO A 95 -20.39 -18.74 -22.13
N LEU A 96 -19.41 -18.60 -21.23
CA LEU A 96 -18.05 -18.11 -21.50
C LEU A 96 -17.12 -19.20 -22.00
N ALA A 97 -17.28 -20.41 -21.45
CA ALA A 97 -16.38 -21.54 -21.66
C ALA A 97 -15.96 -21.78 -23.13
N PRO A 98 -16.85 -21.71 -24.15
CA PRO A 98 -16.46 -22.02 -25.53
C PRO A 98 -15.47 -21.04 -26.16
N TYR A 99 -15.30 -19.85 -25.58
CA TYR A 99 -14.50 -18.76 -26.16
C TYR A 99 -13.22 -18.47 -25.39
N VAL A 100 -13.17 -18.82 -24.10
CA VAL A 100 -12.03 -18.55 -23.23
C VAL A 100 -10.84 -19.43 -23.62
N GLN A 101 -9.68 -18.81 -23.83
CA GLN A 101 -8.41 -19.46 -24.16
C GLN A 101 -7.44 -19.45 -22.98
N VAL A 102 -7.46 -18.38 -22.17
CA VAL A 102 -6.62 -18.24 -20.97
C VAL A 102 -7.52 -17.95 -19.77
N LEU A 103 -7.35 -18.73 -18.71
CA LEU A 103 -8.09 -18.60 -17.45
C LEU A 103 -7.10 -18.38 -16.30
N ASP A 104 -7.22 -17.25 -15.61
CA ASP A 104 -6.47 -16.97 -14.38
C ASP A 104 -7.44 -17.07 -13.18
N VAL A 105 -7.12 -17.90 -12.20
CA VAL A 105 -7.93 -18.10 -10.99
C VAL A 105 -7.10 -17.71 -9.76
N GLU A 106 -7.62 -16.77 -8.98
CA GLU A 106 -7.02 -16.25 -7.76
C GLU A 106 -7.86 -16.67 -6.55
N ASP A 107 -7.22 -17.24 -5.52
CA ASP A 107 -7.81 -17.72 -4.26
C ASP A 107 -8.89 -18.82 -4.42
N GLY A 108 -9.01 -19.42 -5.62
CA GLY A 108 -10.27 -20.06 -6.04
C GLY A 108 -10.22 -21.53 -6.49
N LEU A 109 -9.13 -22.27 -6.26
CA LEU A 109 -9.09 -23.70 -6.57
C LEU A 109 -9.92 -24.50 -5.55
N CYS A 110 -11.09 -25.00 -5.96
CA CYS A 110 -11.99 -25.78 -5.11
C CYS A 110 -12.83 -26.78 -5.92
N LEU A 111 -13.54 -27.70 -5.24
CA LEU A 111 -14.39 -28.72 -5.88
C LEU A 111 -15.43 -28.12 -6.84
N GLN A 112 -15.99 -26.96 -6.52
CA GLN A 112 -17.02 -26.31 -7.35
C GLN A 112 -16.47 -25.80 -8.68
N LEU A 113 -15.23 -25.33 -8.70
CA LEU A 113 -14.53 -24.95 -9.93
C LEU A 113 -14.25 -26.19 -10.78
N ILE A 114 -13.77 -27.25 -10.16
CA ILE A 114 -13.52 -28.51 -10.84
C ILE A 114 -14.81 -29.10 -11.39
N GLU A 115 -15.93 -29.04 -10.67
CA GLU A 115 -17.25 -29.43 -11.20
C GLU A 115 -17.69 -28.55 -12.38
N ALA A 116 -17.49 -27.24 -12.29
CA ALA A 116 -17.83 -26.29 -13.36
C ALA A 116 -17.01 -26.50 -14.63
N MET A 117 -15.78 -26.99 -14.49
CA MET A 117 -14.86 -27.28 -15.59
C MET A 117 -14.92 -28.76 -16.04
N GLY A 118 -15.33 -29.65 -15.15
CA GLY A 118 -15.13 -31.10 -15.22
C GLY A 118 -16.36 -31.93 -15.61
N SER A 119 -17.53 -31.32 -15.82
CA SER A 119 -18.62 -32.05 -16.47
C SER A 119 -18.14 -32.50 -17.87
N ARG A 120 -18.44 -33.74 -18.28
CA ARG A 120 -18.15 -34.37 -19.60
C ARG A 120 -18.76 -33.60 -20.79
N SER A 121 -18.50 -32.32 -20.90
CA SER A 121 -19.14 -31.35 -21.76
C SER A 121 -18.05 -30.62 -22.56
N PRO A 122 -18.18 -30.53 -23.90
CA PRO A 122 -17.22 -29.89 -24.81
C PRO A 122 -17.16 -28.35 -24.66
N ALA A 123 -17.48 -27.83 -23.47
CA ALA A 123 -17.65 -26.41 -23.23
C ALA A 123 -16.30 -25.68 -23.16
N TRP A 124 -15.21 -26.32 -22.71
CA TRP A 124 -13.89 -25.69 -22.51
C TRP A 124 -12.85 -26.09 -23.57
N ASP A 125 -13.28 -26.49 -24.77
CA ASP A 125 -12.39 -26.97 -25.83
C ASP A 125 -11.39 -25.89 -26.29
N SER A 126 -11.77 -24.62 -26.24
CA SER A 126 -10.92 -23.48 -26.59
C SER A 126 -9.85 -23.14 -25.56
N LEU A 127 -9.97 -23.66 -24.33
CA LEU A 127 -9.05 -23.38 -23.24
C LEU A 127 -7.66 -23.94 -23.58
N ARG A 128 -6.62 -23.14 -23.41
CA ARG A 128 -5.22 -23.49 -23.70
C ARG A 128 -4.34 -23.41 -22.47
N GLU A 129 -4.64 -22.48 -21.57
CA GLU A 129 -3.82 -22.17 -20.42
C GLU A 129 -4.69 -21.84 -19.20
N VAL A 130 -4.30 -22.39 -18.05
CA VAL A 130 -4.88 -22.11 -16.74
C VAL A 130 -3.77 -21.75 -15.78
N SER A 131 -3.91 -20.58 -15.14
CA SER A 131 -3.06 -20.12 -14.05
C SER A 131 -3.85 -20.16 -12.75
N LEU A 132 -3.26 -20.71 -11.70
CA LEU A 132 -3.83 -20.75 -10.36
C LEU A 132 -2.88 -20.03 -9.40
N SER A 133 -3.37 -19.03 -8.68
CA SER A 133 -2.58 -18.22 -7.74
C SER A 133 -3.30 -18.03 -6.40
N GLY A 134 -2.55 -17.76 -5.33
CA GLY A 134 -3.10 -17.64 -3.98
C GLY A 134 -3.83 -18.89 -3.48
N CYS A 135 -3.44 -20.09 -3.92
CA CYS A 135 -4.14 -21.31 -3.53
C CYS A 135 -3.77 -21.72 -2.10
N ASN A 136 -4.71 -21.61 -1.16
CA ASN A 136 -4.51 -21.95 0.25
C ASN A 136 -5.12 -23.31 0.63
N LEU A 137 -4.80 -24.35 -0.15
CA LEU A 137 -5.48 -25.65 -0.07
C LEU A 137 -5.52 -26.25 1.34
N TRP A 138 -4.39 -26.21 2.05
CA TRP A 138 -4.25 -26.83 3.38
C TRP A 138 -4.63 -25.90 4.55
N ILE A 139 -4.98 -24.65 4.25
CA ILE A 139 -5.54 -23.70 5.22
C ILE A 139 -7.08 -23.70 5.11
N ASP A 140 -7.58 -23.69 3.87
CA ASP A 140 -9.00 -23.47 3.58
C ASP A 140 -9.83 -24.76 3.53
N MET A 141 -9.20 -25.93 3.40
CA MET A 141 -9.87 -27.23 3.23
C MET A 141 -9.39 -28.27 4.24
N GLU A 142 -10.32 -29.13 4.66
CA GLU A 142 -10.00 -30.28 5.52
C GLU A 142 -9.34 -31.40 4.69
N ALA A 143 -8.52 -32.25 5.32
CA ALA A 143 -7.79 -33.33 4.62
C ALA A 143 -8.66 -34.24 3.71
N PRO A 144 -9.90 -34.63 4.06
CA PRO A 144 -10.77 -35.39 3.17
C PRO A 144 -11.20 -34.61 1.93
N GLU A 145 -11.36 -33.29 2.03
CA GLU A 145 -11.76 -32.43 0.92
C GLU A 145 -10.59 -32.25 -0.06
N VAL A 146 -9.36 -32.10 0.45
CA VAL A 146 -8.14 -32.08 -0.37
C VAL A 146 -7.97 -33.41 -1.12
N ALA A 147 -8.18 -34.55 -0.44
CA ALA A 147 -8.12 -35.87 -1.07
C ALA A 147 -9.20 -36.05 -2.16
N GLN A 148 -10.41 -35.54 -1.91
CA GLN A 148 -11.48 -35.56 -2.91
C GLN A 148 -11.14 -34.68 -4.13
N LEU A 149 -10.56 -33.49 -3.90
CA LEU A 149 -10.12 -32.60 -4.96
C LEU A 149 -9.03 -33.24 -5.82
N GLU A 150 -8.05 -33.88 -5.17
CA GLU A 150 -6.99 -34.62 -5.85
C GLU A 150 -7.56 -35.74 -6.74
N GLN A 151 -8.50 -36.53 -6.21
CA GLN A 151 -9.16 -37.58 -6.98
C GLN A 151 -9.91 -37.02 -8.20
N GLN A 152 -10.63 -35.91 -8.05
CA GLN A 152 -11.37 -35.30 -9.17
C GLN A 152 -10.45 -34.73 -10.25
N LEU A 153 -9.32 -34.13 -9.86
CA LEU A 153 -8.31 -33.67 -10.80
C LEU A 153 -7.70 -34.83 -11.59
N ALA A 154 -7.44 -35.96 -10.93
CA ALA A 154 -6.94 -37.18 -11.58
C ALA A 154 -7.91 -37.71 -12.67
N GLU A 155 -9.21 -37.52 -12.49
CA GLU A 155 -10.25 -37.90 -13.44
C GLU A 155 -10.39 -36.92 -14.64
N LEU A 156 -9.66 -35.78 -14.64
CA LEU A 156 -9.78 -34.70 -15.63
C LEU A 156 -8.46 -34.34 -16.34
N PRO A 157 -7.83 -35.28 -17.07
CA PRO A 157 -6.54 -35.07 -17.72
C PRO A 157 -6.54 -33.95 -18.78
N ALA A 158 -7.69 -33.68 -19.41
CA ALA A 158 -7.83 -32.60 -20.39
C ALA A 158 -7.76 -31.19 -19.76
N LEU A 159 -8.10 -31.07 -18.47
CA LEU A 159 -7.99 -29.83 -17.71
C LEU A 159 -6.59 -29.70 -17.12
N THR A 160 -6.12 -30.74 -16.43
CA THR A 160 -4.82 -30.71 -15.74
C THR A 160 -3.64 -30.51 -16.70
N SER A 161 -3.73 -31.02 -17.92
CA SER A 161 -2.74 -30.76 -18.98
C SER A 161 -2.70 -29.31 -19.48
N LYS A 162 -3.67 -28.47 -19.10
CA LYS A 162 -3.73 -27.04 -19.43
C LYS A 162 -3.30 -26.13 -18.27
N ILE A 163 -3.11 -26.68 -17.06
CA ILE A 163 -2.62 -25.93 -15.90
C ILE A 163 -1.11 -25.76 -16.04
N THR A 164 -0.67 -24.53 -16.30
CA THR A 164 0.75 -24.21 -16.57
C THR A 164 1.40 -23.45 -15.43
N ARG A 165 0.62 -22.80 -14.57
CA ARG A 165 1.09 -22.06 -13.39
C ARG A 165 0.30 -22.45 -12.15
N PHE A 166 1.02 -22.72 -11.08
CA PHE A 166 0.45 -23.00 -9.77
C PHE A 166 1.28 -22.31 -8.68
N GLU A 167 0.61 -21.47 -7.91
CA GLU A 167 1.16 -20.76 -6.75
C GLU A 167 0.25 -21.08 -5.56
N CYS A 168 0.84 -21.68 -4.51
CA CYS A 168 0.11 -22.12 -3.33
C CYS A 168 0.89 -21.90 -2.04
N SER A 169 0.16 -21.55 -0.98
CA SER A 169 0.67 -21.62 0.39
C SER A 169 0.69 -23.08 0.84
N CYS A 170 1.82 -23.53 1.38
CA CYS A 170 2.01 -24.85 1.96
C CYS A 170 1.76 -24.87 3.48
N GLN A 171 1.25 -23.78 4.05
CA GLN A 171 0.91 -23.71 5.46
C GLN A 171 -0.17 -24.75 5.80
N GLY A 172 0.08 -25.57 6.81
CA GLY A 172 -0.83 -26.65 7.22
C GLY A 172 -0.71 -27.95 6.41
N MET A 173 0.21 -28.05 5.44
CA MET A 173 0.39 -29.27 4.64
C MET A 173 1.05 -30.42 5.43
N ASP A 174 0.31 -31.51 5.61
CA ASP A 174 0.79 -32.79 6.17
C ASP A 174 1.87 -33.48 5.31
N GLU A 175 2.55 -34.48 5.86
CA GLU A 175 3.54 -35.30 5.15
C GLU A 175 2.87 -36.07 3.99
N GLY A 176 3.41 -35.94 2.76
CA GLY A 176 2.89 -36.61 1.56
C GLY A 176 1.90 -35.76 0.75
N GLY A 177 1.52 -34.56 1.23
CA GLY A 177 0.68 -33.61 0.48
C GLY A 177 1.30 -33.15 -0.85
N GLU A 178 2.62 -33.27 -1.00
CA GLU A 178 3.36 -32.97 -2.22
C GLU A 178 2.95 -33.88 -3.39
N SER A 179 2.34 -35.04 -3.10
CA SER A 179 1.78 -35.94 -4.11
C SER A 179 0.71 -35.28 -4.98
N PHE A 180 0.03 -34.25 -4.48
CA PHE A 180 -0.95 -33.45 -5.23
C PHE A 180 -0.34 -32.86 -6.51
N LEU A 181 0.94 -32.48 -6.49
CA LEU A 181 1.64 -31.92 -7.66
C LEU A 181 1.71 -32.91 -8.84
N LYS A 182 1.63 -34.22 -8.59
CA LYS A 182 1.59 -35.24 -9.66
C LYS A 182 0.35 -35.13 -10.54
N GLN A 183 -0.72 -34.51 -10.03
CA GLN A 183 -1.94 -34.29 -10.82
C GLN A 183 -1.78 -33.15 -11.84
N LEU A 184 -0.67 -32.39 -11.81
CA LEU A 184 -0.44 -31.21 -12.63
C LEU A 184 0.77 -31.39 -13.58
N PRO A 185 0.71 -32.32 -14.56
CA PRO A 185 1.87 -32.74 -15.35
C PRO A 185 2.39 -31.70 -16.34
N ALA A 186 1.63 -30.65 -16.63
CA ALA A 186 1.95 -29.62 -17.62
C ALA A 186 2.52 -28.34 -17.01
N LEU A 187 2.84 -28.33 -15.72
CA LEU A 187 3.35 -27.15 -15.03
C LEU A 187 4.65 -26.64 -15.64
N ARG A 188 4.70 -25.33 -15.82
CA ARG A 188 5.85 -24.55 -16.30
C ARG A 188 6.38 -23.61 -15.24
N SER A 189 5.52 -23.20 -14.32
CA SER A 189 5.82 -22.30 -13.20
C SER A 189 5.18 -22.86 -11.93
N LEU A 190 6.00 -23.11 -10.92
CA LEU A 190 5.56 -23.57 -9.60
C LEU A 190 6.12 -22.64 -8.53
N GLU A 191 5.26 -22.18 -7.64
CA GLU A 191 5.60 -21.34 -6.49
C GLU A 191 4.97 -21.92 -5.23
N LEU A 192 5.82 -22.21 -4.24
CA LEU A 192 5.43 -22.78 -2.96
C LEU A 192 5.84 -21.83 -1.83
N GLU A 193 4.87 -21.36 -1.05
CA GLU A 193 5.06 -20.32 -0.01
C GLU A 193 4.71 -20.81 1.42
N ASP A 194 5.12 -20.03 2.43
CA ASP A 194 4.68 -20.11 3.84
C ASP A 194 4.80 -21.48 4.53
N TRP A 195 5.97 -22.10 4.41
CA TRP A 195 6.23 -23.40 5.03
C TRP A 195 6.94 -23.28 6.38
N THR A 196 6.19 -23.39 7.47
CA THR A 196 6.70 -23.16 8.85
C THR A 196 7.02 -24.43 9.65
N ALA A 197 6.92 -25.63 9.06
CA ALA A 197 7.16 -26.88 9.77
C ALA A 197 8.67 -27.19 9.86
N LEU A 198 9.30 -26.75 10.95
CA LEU A 198 10.73 -26.90 11.26
C LEU A 198 11.26 -28.35 11.43
N ASP A 199 10.42 -29.39 11.39
CA ASP A 199 10.80 -30.71 11.93
C ASP A 199 10.68 -31.92 10.97
N ALA A 200 10.26 -31.78 9.71
CA ALA A 200 10.19 -32.92 8.78
C ALA A 200 10.75 -32.62 7.37
N PRO A 201 11.73 -33.40 6.85
CA PRO A 201 12.26 -33.22 5.51
C PRO A 201 11.19 -33.55 4.47
N ARG A 202 11.03 -32.66 3.49
CA ARG A 202 9.99 -32.78 2.46
C ARG A 202 10.36 -33.79 1.39
N ASN A 203 9.37 -34.26 0.64
CA ASN A 203 9.59 -35.23 -0.43
C ASN A 203 9.38 -34.57 -1.80
N TYR A 204 10.46 -34.03 -2.38
CA TYR A 204 10.43 -33.40 -3.70
C TYR A 204 10.47 -34.42 -4.86
N SER A 205 10.30 -35.72 -4.60
CA SER A 205 10.32 -36.73 -5.65
C SER A 205 9.25 -36.50 -6.73
N ALA A 206 8.13 -35.85 -6.37
CA ALA A 206 7.10 -35.45 -7.32
C ALA A 206 7.60 -34.45 -8.38
N LEU A 207 8.59 -33.61 -8.04
CA LEU A 207 9.18 -32.66 -8.98
C LEU A 207 10.02 -33.36 -10.05
N ARG A 208 10.62 -34.53 -9.77
CA ARG A 208 11.49 -35.26 -10.72
C ARG A 208 10.81 -35.51 -12.06
N ASP A 209 9.51 -35.77 -12.04
CA ASP A 209 8.74 -36.12 -13.23
C ASP A 209 8.21 -34.88 -13.99
N MET A 210 8.39 -33.66 -13.45
CA MET A 210 7.90 -32.40 -14.02
C MET A 210 8.81 -31.87 -15.13
N CYS A 211 8.86 -32.59 -16.24
CA CYS A 211 9.74 -32.30 -17.38
C CYS A 211 9.48 -30.95 -18.10
N ASN A 212 8.36 -30.27 -17.85
CA ASN A 212 8.04 -28.97 -18.46
C ASN A 212 8.35 -27.76 -17.56
N LEU A 213 8.81 -28.00 -16.33
CA LEU A 213 9.00 -26.95 -15.33
C LEU A 213 10.18 -26.05 -15.74
N SER A 214 9.88 -24.76 -15.91
CA SER A 214 10.85 -23.73 -16.33
C SER A 214 11.15 -22.72 -15.22
N ARG A 215 10.19 -22.47 -14.33
CA ARG A 215 10.32 -21.61 -13.15
C ARG A 215 9.94 -22.39 -11.90
N LEU A 216 10.79 -22.32 -10.89
CA LEU A 216 10.53 -22.86 -9.56
C LEU A 216 10.88 -21.81 -8.50
N THR A 217 9.90 -21.44 -7.69
CA THR A 217 10.08 -20.62 -6.50
C THR A 217 9.76 -21.46 -5.27
N LEU A 218 10.74 -21.59 -4.38
CA LEU A 218 10.61 -22.22 -3.08
C LEU A 218 10.84 -21.16 -2.01
N ASN A 219 9.76 -20.69 -1.38
CA ASN A 219 9.81 -19.78 -0.25
C ASN A 219 9.58 -20.56 1.05
N ILE A 220 10.63 -21.30 1.44
CA ILE A 220 10.57 -22.41 2.40
C ILE A 220 11.83 -22.38 3.27
N VAL A 221 11.66 -22.54 4.58
CA VAL A 221 12.78 -22.67 5.54
C VAL A 221 13.14 -24.15 5.72
N GLU A 222 14.00 -24.70 4.85
CA GLU A 222 14.42 -26.12 4.92
C GLU A 222 15.92 -26.33 4.59
N ASP A 223 16.50 -27.39 5.17
CA ASP A 223 17.75 -27.97 4.64
C ASP A 223 17.46 -28.76 3.35
N LEU A 224 17.90 -28.26 2.20
CA LEU A 224 17.74 -28.98 0.95
C LEU A 224 18.70 -30.18 0.79
N GLU A 225 19.59 -30.47 1.75
CA GLU A 225 20.60 -31.55 1.61
C GLU A 225 19.97 -32.93 1.32
N THR A 226 18.84 -33.28 1.95
CA THR A 226 18.13 -34.55 1.71
C THR A 226 17.41 -34.60 0.37
N ASN A 227 17.10 -33.45 -0.21
CA ASN A 227 16.26 -33.28 -1.40
C ASN A 227 17.01 -32.75 -2.62
N LEU A 228 18.32 -32.57 -2.47
CA LEU A 228 19.16 -31.93 -3.45
C LEU A 228 19.16 -32.69 -4.78
N GLU A 229 19.23 -34.02 -4.76
CA GLU A 229 19.20 -34.81 -6.01
C GLU A 229 17.88 -34.65 -6.78
N ASP A 230 16.77 -34.39 -6.09
CA ASP A 230 15.47 -34.16 -6.73
C ASP A 230 15.48 -32.82 -7.46
N LEU A 231 15.96 -31.77 -6.80
CA LEU A 231 16.11 -30.45 -7.42
C LEU A 231 17.15 -30.46 -8.55
N LEU A 232 18.25 -31.18 -8.39
CA LEU A 232 19.29 -31.30 -9.41
C LEU A 232 18.85 -32.13 -10.62
N SER A 233 17.79 -32.92 -10.50
CA SER A 233 17.16 -33.61 -11.62
C SER A 233 16.35 -32.67 -12.54
N LEU A 234 15.99 -31.48 -12.05
CA LEU A 234 15.22 -30.45 -12.76
C LEU A 234 16.05 -29.70 -13.80
N THR A 235 16.66 -30.44 -14.72
CA THR A 235 17.59 -29.90 -15.73
C THR A 235 16.95 -28.91 -16.71
N GLN A 236 15.62 -28.80 -16.76
CA GLN A 236 14.90 -27.86 -17.64
C GLN A 236 14.63 -26.49 -17.00
N VAL A 237 14.81 -26.36 -15.68
CA VAL A 237 14.52 -25.12 -14.95
C VAL A 237 15.49 -24.02 -15.38
N GLN A 238 14.93 -22.88 -15.75
CA GLN A 238 15.63 -21.68 -16.19
C GLN A 238 15.65 -20.61 -15.10
N GLU A 239 14.60 -20.55 -14.28
CA GLU A 239 14.47 -19.57 -13.20
C GLU A 239 14.26 -20.32 -11.89
N LEU A 240 15.18 -20.13 -10.94
CA LEU A 240 15.14 -20.78 -9.63
C LEU A 240 15.24 -19.72 -8.54
N ALA A 241 14.22 -19.62 -7.70
CA ALA A 241 14.22 -18.77 -6.52
C ALA A 241 14.14 -19.64 -5.27
N LEU A 242 15.11 -19.50 -4.37
CA LEU A 242 15.18 -20.23 -3.11
C LEU A 242 15.28 -19.22 -1.97
N VAL A 243 14.16 -19.01 -1.30
CA VAL A 243 14.02 -18.11 -0.15
C VAL A 243 13.90 -18.98 1.11
N GLY A 244 14.73 -18.72 2.11
CA GLY A 244 14.83 -19.52 3.35
C GLY A 244 15.69 -20.79 3.25
N CYS A 245 16.21 -21.14 2.08
CA CYS A 245 16.95 -22.39 1.85
C CYS A 245 18.47 -22.24 2.07
N TYR A 246 18.93 -22.40 3.31
CA TYR A 246 20.29 -22.04 3.77
C TYR A 246 21.45 -22.91 3.22
N ARG A 247 21.19 -24.10 2.66
CA ARG A 247 22.21 -25.05 2.15
C ARG A 247 22.12 -25.36 0.65
N ALA A 248 21.19 -24.70 -0.04
CA ALA A 248 20.75 -25.03 -1.41
C ALA A 248 21.78 -24.87 -2.54
N SER A 249 22.97 -24.36 -2.24
CA SER A 249 23.95 -23.96 -3.24
C SER A 249 24.84 -25.11 -3.73
N ARG A 250 24.99 -26.19 -2.96
CA ARG A 250 25.80 -27.35 -3.38
C ARG A 250 25.20 -27.98 -4.64
N GLY A 251 25.99 -28.16 -5.68
CA GLY A 251 25.54 -28.84 -6.89
C GLY A 251 24.72 -28.00 -7.88
N LEU A 252 24.38 -26.73 -7.60
CA LEU A 252 23.70 -25.84 -8.57
C LEU A 252 24.42 -25.75 -9.92
N THR A 253 25.73 -25.98 -9.95
CA THR A 253 26.53 -26.07 -11.18
C THR A 253 26.09 -27.20 -12.14
N ARG A 254 25.33 -28.20 -11.66
CA ARG A 254 24.71 -29.26 -12.48
C ARG A 254 23.48 -28.78 -13.24
N LEU A 255 22.83 -27.69 -12.81
CA LEU A 255 21.66 -27.10 -13.49
C LEU A 255 22.10 -26.29 -14.71
N SER A 256 22.42 -26.98 -15.79
CA SER A 256 23.05 -26.38 -16.98
C SER A 256 22.19 -25.39 -17.77
N ASN A 257 20.86 -25.38 -17.57
CA ASN A 257 19.93 -24.47 -18.24
C ASN A 257 19.53 -23.26 -17.38
N LEU A 258 20.10 -23.12 -16.18
CA LEU A 258 19.72 -22.07 -15.25
C LEU A 258 20.16 -20.69 -15.77
N VAL A 259 19.19 -19.80 -16.00
CA VAL A 259 19.36 -18.44 -16.56
C VAL A 259 19.31 -17.40 -15.44
N MET A 260 18.38 -17.57 -14.50
CA MET A 260 18.19 -16.69 -13.36
C MET A 260 18.18 -17.50 -12.07
N LEU A 261 18.93 -17.01 -11.09
CA LEU A 261 18.99 -17.58 -9.75
C LEU A 261 18.75 -16.48 -8.72
N ASP A 262 17.79 -16.69 -7.83
CA ASP A 262 17.49 -15.83 -6.69
C ASP A 262 17.71 -16.64 -5.41
N LEU A 263 18.63 -16.20 -4.56
CA LEU A 263 18.97 -16.87 -3.32
C LEU A 263 18.80 -15.88 -2.18
N GLN A 264 17.91 -16.21 -1.24
CA GLN A 264 17.63 -15.35 -0.08
C GLN A 264 17.64 -16.19 1.21
N PRO A 265 18.70 -16.17 2.03
CA PRO A 265 18.70 -16.84 3.33
C PRO A 265 17.76 -16.14 4.31
N MET A 266 17.28 -16.89 5.30
CA MET A 266 16.50 -16.35 6.40
C MET A 266 17.42 -15.73 7.47
N MET A 267 17.03 -14.55 7.96
CA MET A 267 17.68 -13.83 9.05
C MET A 267 17.47 -14.55 10.40
N GLY A 268 18.53 -14.73 11.19
CA GLY A 268 18.41 -15.01 12.64
C GLY A 268 18.67 -16.44 13.13
N VAL A 269 19.14 -17.37 12.30
CA VAL A 269 19.63 -18.68 12.81
C VAL A 269 21.12 -18.55 13.12
N GLU A 270 21.47 -18.52 14.41
CA GLU A 270 22.88 -18.58 14.80
C GLU A 270 23.52 -19.85 14.23
N PRO A 271 24.67 -19.76 13.54
CA PRO A 271 25.37 -20.93 13.06
C PRO A 271 25.84 -21.74 14.27
N GLY A 272 25.11 -22.81 14.62
CA GLY A 272 25.53 -23.74 15.66
C GLY A 272 26.95 -24.27 15.36
N ASP A 273 27.71 -24.59 16.39
CA ASP A 273 29.17 -24.87 16.42
C ASP A 273 29.70 -25.95 15.44
N ASN A 274 28.86 -26.56 14.59
CA ASN A 274 29.25 -27.47 13.50
C ASN A 274 28.98 -26.91 12.08
N ALA A 275 28.61 -25.64 11.95
CA ALA A 275 28.42 -24.97 10.66
C ALA A 275 29.79 -24.68 10.00
N MET A 276 30.35 -25.67 9.31
CA MET A 276 31.31 -25.43 8.23
C MET A 276 30.74 -24.33 7.32
N GLY A 277 31.59 -23.37 6.95
CA GLY A 277 31.25 -22.10 6.29
C GLY A 277 30.41 -22.17 5.01
N PRO A 278 30.23 -21.03 4.34
CA PRO A 278 29.06 -20.74 3.51
C PRO A 278 29.04 -21.59 2.24
N GLY A 279 28.04 -22.49 2.15
CA GLY A 279 27.79 -23.33 0.97
C GLY A 279 27.54 -22.55 -0.32
N ALA A 280 27.31 -21.24 -0.21
CA ALA A 280 27.06 -20.24 -1.25
C ALA A 280 28.04 -20.23 -2.44
N ALA A 281 29.28 -20.69 -2.26
CA ALA A 281 30.35 -20.58 -3.25
C ALA A 281 30.02 -21.21 -4.62
N ALA A 282 29.15 -22.21 -4.66
CA ALA A 282 28.79 -22.90 -5.89
C ALA A 282 27.84 -22.09 -6.80
N ALA A 283 27.02 -21.18 -6.24
CA ALA A 283 26.18 -20.27 -7.03
C ALA A 283 27.05 -19.35 -7.92
N TRP A 284 28.21 -18.94 -7.42
CA TRP A 284 29.20 -18.11 -8.12
C TRP A 284 29.95 -18.84 -9.26
N LYS A 285 29.59 -20.09 -9.55
CA LYS A 285 30.26 -20.95 -10.54
C LYS A 285 29.30 -21.51 -11.59
N VAL A 286 28.02 -21.14 -11.58
CA VAL A 286 27.01 -21.64 -12.53
C VAL A 286 27.19 -20.94 -13.89
N PRO A 287 27.72 -21.61 -14.92
CA PRO A 287 28.19 -20.93 -16.12
C PRO A 287 27.08 -20.42 -17.05
N SER A 288 25.85 -20.92 -16.87
CA SER A 288 24.68 -20.57 -17.67
C SER A 288 23.99 -19.29 -17.23
N LEU A 289 24.22 -18.82 -15.99
CA LEU A 289 23.50 -17.69 -15.41
C LEU A 289 23.73 -16.39 -16.19
N THR A 290 22.63 -15.69 -16.46
CA THR A 290 22.61 -14.31 -16.95
C THR A 290 22.15 -13.33 -15.88
N GLU A 291 21.36 -13.78 -14.90
CA GLU A 291 20.90 -12.98 -13.76
C GLU A 291 21.13 -13.72 -12.45
N LEU A 292 21.68 -13.02 -11.46
CA LEU A 292 21.89 -13.53 -10.11
C LEU A 292 21.39 -12.49 -9.12
N ARG A 293 20.44 -12.88 -8.27
CA ARG A 293 20.01 -12.11 -7.11
C ARG A 293 20.48 -12.81 -5.85
N TRP A 294 21.09 -12.04 -4.98
CA TRP A 294 21.81 -12.55 -3.84
C TRP A 294 21.45 -11.75 -2.59
N CYS A 295 20.68 -12.35 -1.71
CA CYS A 295 20.55 -12.00 -0.30
C CYS A 295 21.53 -12.89 0.47
N GLY A 296 22.29 -12.39 1.45
CA GLY A 296 23.19 -13.20 2.28
C GLY A 296 24.65 -12.73 2.32
N ASP A 297 25.38 -13.18 3.32
CA ASP A 297 26.81 -12.86 3.49
C ASP A 297 27.61 -13.24 2.24
N VAL A 298 28.28 -12.24 1.65
CA VAL A 298 29.23 -12.47 0.56
C VAL A 298 30.56 -12.95 1.14
N VAL A 299 30.59 -14.14 1.73
CA VAL A 299 31.83 -14.77 2.19
C VAL A 299 32.45 -15.51 1.01
N PHE A 300 33.57 -14.97 0.50
CA PHE A 300 34.44 -15.69 -0.42
C PHE A 300 35.29 -16.66 0.38
N ASP A 301 35.10 -17.95 0.17
CA ASP A 301 35.94 -18.97 0.78
C ASP A 301 37.40 -18.72 0.36
N ALA A 302 38.25 -18.46 1.35
CA ALA A 302 39.63 -18.00 1.14
C ALA A 302 40.49 -19.17 0.63
N GLY A 303 40.51 -19.42 -0.68
CA GLY A 303 41.26 -20.57 -1.21
C GLY A 303 41.68 -20.52 -2.68
N GLU A 304 40.75 -20.57 -3.62
CA GLU A 304 41.07 -20.70 -5.06
C GLU A 304 40.04 -19.93 -5.90
N VAL A 305 40.48 -19.32 -7.02
CA VAL A 305 39.73 -18.32 -7.82
C VAL A 305 38.22 -18.64 -7.89
N PRO A 306 37.36 -17.97 -7.09
CA PRO A 306 36.08 -18.58 -6.72
C PRO A 306 34.90 -18.23 -7.64
N ILE A 307 35.02 -17.20 -8.49
CA ILE A 307 33.92 -16.67 -9.31
C ILE A 307 34.15 -17.00 -10.79
N HIS A 308 33.23 -17.74 -11.40
CA HIS A 308 33.24 -18.04 -12.84
C HIS A 308 31.81 -18.02 -13.39
N LEU A 309 31.34 -16.83 -13.78
CA LEU A 309 30.01 -16.59 -14.35
C LEU A 309 30.15 -15.88 -15.71
N PRO A 310 30.57 -16.56 -16.79
CA PRO A 310 30.96 -15.94 -18.05
C PRO A 310 29.80 -15.28 -18.81
N ARG A 311 28.54 -15.61 -18.47
CA ARG A 311 27.33 -15.09 -19.11
C ARG A 311 26.55 -14.10 -18.25
N LEU A 312 27.01 -13.81 -17.03
CA LEU A 312 26.24 -12.98 -16.09
C LEU A 312 26.16 -11.54 -16.56
N LEU A 313 24.96 -11.06 -16.85
CA LEU A 313 24.67 -9.71 -17.32
C LEU A 313 24.07 -8.83 -16.22
N ALA A 314 23.34 -9.41 -15.27
CA ALA A 314 22.70 -8.71 -14.18
C ALA A 314 23.08 -9.34 -12.84
N LEU A 315 23.53 -8.50 -11.90
CA LEU A 315 23.81 -8.89 -10.52
C LEU A 315 23.06 -7.95 -9.59
N GLU A 316 22.23 -8.52 -8.72
CA GLU A 316 21.55 -7.83 -7.64
C GLU A 316 22.02 -8.41 -6.31
N ILE A 317 22.45 -7.55 -5.40
CA ILE A 317 22.85 -7.93 -4.04
C ILE A 317 22.02 -7.08 -3.08
N ASP A 318 21.21 -7.73 -2.26
CA ASP A 318 20.34 -7.12 -1.25
C ASP A 318 20.70 -7.72 0.11
N GLU A 319 21.42 -7.07 1.03
CA GLU A 319 21.37 -7.45 2.47
C GLU A 319 22.29 -6.65 3.43
N ALA A 320 22.02 -6.90 4.72
CA ALA A 320 22.52 -6.27 5.93
C ALA A 320 23.99 -6.58 6.33
N TYR A 321 24.76 -7.38 5.59
CA TYR A 321 26.11 -7.76 6.01
C TYR A 321 27.12 -7.72 4.86
N PHE A 322 27.24 -6.57 4.20
CA PHE A 322 28.50 -6.29 3.52
C PHE A 322 29.64 -6.43 4.54
N PRO A 323 30.72 -7.16 4.23
CA PRO A 323 31.87 -7.15 5.11
C PRO A 323 32.34 -5.69 5.29
N PRO A 324 33.02 -5.35 6.40
CA PRO A 324 33.52 -3.98 6.61
C PRO A 324 34.40 -3.44 5.46
N SER A 325 34.94 -4.33 4.63
CA SER A 325 35.67 -4.02 3.40
C SER A 325 34.80 -3.51 2.25
N GLY A 326 33.48 -3.65 2.32
CA GLY A 326 32.52 -3.23 1.31
C GLY A 326 32.35 -4.24 0.16
N PHE A 327 31.98 -3.75 -1.02
CA PHE A 327 31.85 -4.58 -2.23
C PHE A 327 33.20 -5.18 -2.64
N HIS A 328 33.24 -6.46 -3.02
CA HIS A 328 34.50 -7.19 -3.17
C HIS A 328 35.17 -6.95 -4.53
N THR A 329 36.48 -6.62 -4.52
CA THR A 329 37.28 -6.38 -5.73
C THR A 329 37.27 -7.57 -6.72
N GLN A 330 37.19 -8.82 -6.23
CA GLN A 330 37.16 -9.98 -7.13
C GLN A 330 35.90 -10.02 -8.02
N LEU A 331 34.75 -9.56 -7.52
CA LEU A 331 33.53 -9.46 -8.35
C LEU A 331 33.73 -8.48 -9.50
N CYS A 332 34.37 -7.34 -9.22
CA CYS A 332 34.66 -6.32 -10.24
C CYS A 332 35.58 -6.85 -11.33
N THR A 333 36.59 -7.63 -10.95
CA THR A 333 37.61 -8.14 -11.89
C THR A 333 37.14 -9.36 -12.68
N ALA A 334 36.26 -10.19 -12.09
CA ALA A 334 35.72 -11.41 -12.70
C ALA A 334 34.50 -11.17 -13.60
N LEU A 335 33.65 -10.17 -13.30
CA LEU A 335 32.34 -9.99 -13.94
C LEU A 335 32.30 -8.80 -14.91
N ARG A 336 33.34 -8.63 -15.75
CA ARG A 336 33.52 -7.46 -16.63
C ARG A 336 32.43 -7.27 -17.69
N GLN A 337 31.69 -8.34 -17.98
CA GLN A 337 30.57 -8.37 -18.92
C GLN A 337 29.24 -7.87 -18.31
N LEU A 338 29.18 -7.59 -17.00
CA LEU A 338 27.97 -7.08 -16.34
C LEU A 338 27.47 -5.81 -17.03
N THR A 339 26.16 -5.79 -17.27
CA THR A 339 25.41 -4.65 -17.83
C THR A 339 24.53 -3.99 -16.78
N SER A 340 24.14 -4.71 -15.73
CA SER A 340 23.36 -4.20 -14.60
C SER A 340 23.96 -4.66 -13.28
N LEU A 341 24.22 -3.71 -12.39
CA LEU A 341 24.63 -3.96 -11.00
C LEU A 341 23.70 -3.19 -10.08
N ARG A 342 22.95 -3.91 -9.23
CA ARG A 342 22.14 -3.33 -8.16
C ARG A 342 22.69 -3.76 -6.81
N LEU A 343 22.93 -2.79 -5.94
CA LEU A 343 23.31 -2.97 -4.55
C LEU A 343 22.22 -2.32 -3.69
N VAL A 344 21.63 -3.10 -2.77
CA VAL A 344 20.56 -2.65 -1.87
C VAL A 344 20.95 -3.00 -0.43
N GLY A 345 20.75 -2.07 0.51
CA GLY A 345 20.84 -2.37 1.95
C GLY A 345 21.91 -1.61 2.77
N GLY A 346 21.60 -1.44 4.06
CA GLY A 346 22.13 -0.44 5.00
C GLY A 346 23.62 -0.45 5.32
N ILE A 347 24.35 -1.54 5.07
CA ILE A 347 25.72 -1.74 5.61
C ILE A 347 26.82 -1.67 4.54
N CYS A 348 26.50 -1.50 3.24
CA CYS A 348 27.55 -1.24 2.25
C CYS A 348 28.23 0.10 2.52
N THR A 349 29.43 0.06 3.12
CA THR A 349 30.17 1.28 3.51
C THR A 349 31.18 1.73 2.47
N ARG A 350 31.59 0.87 1.52
CA ARG A 350 32.64 1.18 0.52
C ARG A 350 32.43 0.44 -0.80
N LEU A 351 32.79 1.11 -1.90
CA LEU A 351 32.98 0.51 -3.22
C LEU A 351 34.48 0.54 -3.58
N PRO A 352 35.05 -0.55 -4.11
CA PRO A 352 36.47 -0.63 -4.46
C PRO A 352 36.76 0.18 -5.74
N PRO A 353 38.00 0.70 -5.92
CA PRO A 353 38.42 1.34 -7.16
C PRO A 353 38.27 0.43 -8.40
N ASP A 354 38.38 -0.89 -8.19
CA ASP A 354 38.22 -1.90 -9.22
C ASP A 354 36.83 -1.93 -9.86
N ILE A 355 35.83 -1.24 -9.31
CA ILE A 355 34.51 -1.05 -9.95
C ILE A 355 34.65 -0.57 -11.41
N SER A 356 35.72 0.19 -11.70
CA SER A 356 36.12 0.61 -13.05
C SER A 356 36.32 -0.52 -14.07
N CYS A 357 36.55 -1.76 -13.62
CA CYS A 357 36.68 -2.94 -14.46
C CYS A 357 35.36 -3.36 -15.14
N LEU A 358 34.21 -2.92 -14.61
CA LEU A 358 32.88 -3.20 -15.15
C LEU A 358 32.56 -2.28 -16.36
N ALA A 359 33.42 -2.29 -17.38
CA ALA A 359 33.34 -1.36 -18.50
C ALA A 359 32.05 -1.49 -19.35
N SER A 360 31.37 -2.64 -19.28
CA SER A 360 30.12 -2.92 -19.99
C SER A 360 28.87 -2.46 -19.23
N LEU A 361 29.03 -1.92 -18.03
CA LEU A 361 27.92 -1.59 -17.14
C LEU A 361 27.08 -0.45 -17.72
N GLN A 362 25.77 -0.67 -17.85
CA GLN A 362 24.80 0.30 -18.37
C GLN A 362 23.91 0.86 -17.26
N VAL A 363 23.58 0.00 -16.28
CA VAL A 363 22.78 0.33 -15.10
C VAL A 363 23.63 0.11 -13.85
N LEU A 364 23.80 1.18 -13.07
CA LEU A 364 24.38 1.11 -11.73
C LEU A 364 23.35 1.65 -10.75
N ALA A 365 22.84 0.77 -9.89
CA ALA A 365 21.89 1.12 -8.86
C ALA A 365 22.46 0.81 -7.49
N ILE A 366 22.46 1.82 -6.63
CA ILE A 366 22.89 1.73 -5.24
C ILE A 366 21.78 2.40 -4.43
N ASP A 367 21.10 1.60 -3.61
CA ASP A 367 19.97 2.05 -2.80
C ASP A 367 20.21 1.72 -1.33
N SER A 368 19.97 2.71 -0.47
CA SER A 368 19.94 2.52 0.98
C SER A 368 21.26 2.01 1.55
N CYS A 369 22.38 2.35 0.91
CA CYS A 369 23.74 2.04 1.36
C CYS A 369 24.39 3.25 2.04
N GLN A 370 25.01 3.08 3.21
CA GLN A 370 25.75 4.16 3.88
C GLN A 370 27.15 4.37 3.28
N LEU A 371 27.24 4.95 2.08
CA LEU A 371 28.51 5.23 1.38
C LEU A 371 29.04 6.64 1.71
N PRO A 372 29.91 6.83 2.73
CA PRO A 372 30.48 8.14 3.06
C PRO A 372 31.28 8.77 1.91
N ALA A 373 31.83 7.93 1.01
CA ALA A 373 32.51 8.39 -0.19
C ALA A 373 32.36 7.37 -1.34
N MET A 374 32.11 7.88 -2.54
CA MET A 374 32.16 7.11 -3.79
C MET A 374 33.58 7.14 -4.37
N PRO A 375 34.14 6.01 -4.84
CA PRO A 375 35.46 5.99 -5.45
C PRO A 375 35.45 6.81 -6.74
N THR A 376 36.47 7.65 -6.96
CA THR A 376 36.60 8.46 -8.19
C THR A 376 36.66 7.61 -9.45
N ALA A 377 37.09 6.35 -9.34
CA ALA A 377 37.13 5.36 -10.40
C ALA A 377 35.76 5.10 -11.06
N ILE A 378 34.64 5.40 -10.38
CA ILE A 378 33.30 5.30 -10.96
C ILE A 378 33.11 6.18 -12.21
N SER A 379 33.87 7.27 -12.34
CA SER A 379 33.87 8.14 -13.53
C SER A 379 34.27 7.42 -14.82
N THR A 380 34.98 6.31 -14.72
CA THR A 380 35.50 5.55 -15.87
C THR A 380 34.45 4.63 -16.50
N LEU A 381 33.30 4.46 -15.84
CA LEU A 381 32.18 3.65 -16.32
C LEU A 381 31.44 4.36 -17.47
N SER A 382 32.09 4.36 -18.63
CA SER A 382 31.65 5.08 -19.84
C SER A 382 30.41 4.50 -20.52
N SER A 383 29.94 3.32 -20.12
CA SER A 383 28.71 2.71 -20.66
C SER A 383 27.47 3.00 -19.80
N VAL A 384 27.64 3.54 -18.58
CA VAL A 384 26.53 3.74 -17.65
C VAL A 384 25.67 4.90 -18.12
N THR A 385 24.42 4.59 -18.50
CA THR A 385 23.40 5.58 -18.86
C THR A 385 22.40 5.79 -17.75
N ASN A 386 22.27 4.84 -16.83
CA ASN A 386 21.28 4.83 -15.76
C ASN A 386 21.98 4.72 -14.42
N LEU A 387 21.92 5.78 -13.61
CA LEU A 387 22.52 5.83 -12.29
C LEU A 387 21.45 6.04 -11.22
N GLN A 388 21.36 5.11 -10.27
CA GLN A 388 20.53 5.23 -9.06
C GLN A 388 21.45 5.32 -7.84
N LEU A 389 21.27 6.36 -7.05
CA LEU A 389 21.99 6.66 -5.82
C LEU A 389 20.98 7.09 -4.74
N SER A 390 19.94 6.30 -4.54
CA SER A 390 18.88 6.65 -3.60
C SER A 390 19.29 6.32 -2.17
N ASN A 391 19.04 7.22 -1.22
CA ASN A 391 19.31 6.94 0.21
C ASN A 391 20.78 6.55 0.51
N VAL A 392 21.75 7.24 -0.11
CA VAL A 392 23.19 7.00 0.12
C VAL A 392 23.93 8.18 0.75
N ALA A 393 23.18 9.12 1.32
CA ALA A 393 23.69 10.32 1.99
C ALA A 393 24.56 11.26 1.13
N VAL A 394 24.40 11.28 -0.20
CA VAL A 394 25.09 12.25 -1.08
C VAL A 394 24.66 13.69 -0.75
N GLY A 395 25.62 14.59 -0.56
CA GLY A 395 25.33 16.01 -0.36
C GLY A 395 26.60 16.82 -0.05
N PRO A 396 26.58 18.15 -0.24
CA PRO A 396 25.43 19.00 -0.59
C PRO A 396 25.14 19.12 -2.10
N HIS A 397 25.95 18.49 -2.96
CA HIS A 397 25.77 18.45 -4.42
C HIS A 397 26.33 17.13 -4.96
N LEU A 398 26.02 16.76 -6.21
CA LEU A 398 26.62 15.58 -6.82
C LEU A 398 28.14 15.76 -6.94
N PRO A 399 28.93 14.68 -6.81
CA PRO A 399 30.38 14.76 -6.97
C PRO A 399 30.79 15.14 -8.41
N PRO A 400 31.95 15.79 -8.60
CA PRO A 400 32.42 16.20 -9.95
C PRO A 400 32.59 15.06 -10.94
N TRP A 401 32.82 13.83 -10.47
CA TRP A 401 32.99 12.66 -11.31
C TRP A 401 31.75 12.34 -12.16
N VAL A 402 30.56 12.80 -11.75
CA VAL A 402 29.31 12.57 -12.49
C VAL A 402 29.36 13.19 -13.89
N LEU A 403 30.11 14.28 -14.06
CA LEU A 403 30.28 14.99 -15.33
C LEU A 403 31.05 14.19 -16.39
N ALA A 404 31.78 13.15 -15.98
CA ALA A 404 32.50 12.27 -16.90
C ALA A 404 31.62 11.13 -17.44
N MET A 405 30.44 10.90 -16.86
CA MET A 405 29.56 9.79 -17.21
C MET A 405 28.49 10.21 -18.23
N PRO A 406 28.15 9.36 -19.21
CA PRO A 406 27.14 9.67 -20.23
C PRO A 406 25.71 9.37 -19.76
N LEU A 407 25.33 9.91 -18.61
CA LEU A 407 24.04 9.63 -17.97
C LEU A 407 22.86 10.17 -18.81
N ARG A 408 21.83 9.34 -18.93
CA ARG A 408 20.49 9.69 -19.45
C ARG A 408 19.43 9.67 -18.36
N LYS A 409 19.57 8.79 -17.37
CA LYS A 409 18.66 8.66 -16.24
C LYS A 409 19.43 8.79 -14.94
N LEU A 410 18.97 9.67 -14.07
CA LEU A 410 19.56 9.93 -12.76
C LEU A 410 18.47 9.85 -11.70
N TRP A 411 18.60 8.90 -10.78
CA TRP A 411 17.78 8.85 -9.57
C TRP A 411 18.69 9.08 -8.37
N ALA A 412 18.47 10.18 -7.65
CA ALA A 412 19.22 10.54 -6.45
C ALA A 412 18.25 10.98 -5.34
N ALA A 413 17.16 10.24 -5.19
CA ALA A 413 16.16 10.48 -4.16
C ALA A 413 16.73 10.25 -2.75
N ASN A 414 16.13 10.85 -1.72
CA ASN A 414 16.50 10.61 -0.32
C ASN A 414 17.98 10.90 -0.01
N ASN A 415 18.45 12.07 -0.41
CA ASN A 415 19.83 12.50 -0.19
C ASN A 415 19.86 13.87 0.52
N ARG A 416 21.06 14.45 0.65
CA ARG A 416 21.29 15.76 1.27
C ARG A 416 21.65 16.82 0.21
N LEU A 417 21.15 16.69 -1.01
CA LEU A 417 21.46 17.62 -2.11
C LEU A 417 20.73 18.95 -1.92
N THR A 418 21.46 20.05 -2.07
CA THR A 418 20.93 21.43 -2.08
C THR A 418 20.99 22.06 -3.49
N SER A 419 21.80 21.46 -4.37
CA SER A 419 21.97 21.80 -5.78
C SER A 419 22.42 20.56 -6.54
N VAL A 420 22.16 20.47 -7.84
CA VAL A 420 22.61 19.33 -8.66
C VAL A 420 24.14 19.33 -8.75
N LEU A 421 24.73 20.50 -9.00
CA LEU A 421 26.18 20.73 -9.14
C LEU A 421 26.60 21.98 -8.34
N PRO A 422 27.87 22.08 -7.91
CA PRO A 422 28.35 23.21 -7.12
C PRO A 422 28.30 24.54 -7.88
N LYS A 423 27.78 25.60 -7.24
CA LYS A 423 27.67 26.98 -7.77
C LYS A 423 29.00 27.77 -7.88
N ARG A 424 30.14 27.16 -7.57
CA ARG A 424 31.44 27.86 -7.48
C ARG A 424 31.91 28.35 -8.86
N LYS A 425 32.80 29.36 -8.91
CA LYS A 425 33.47 29.80 -10.15
C LYS A 425 34.23 28.64 -10.79
N ALA A 426 33.55 27.90 -11.66
CA ALA A 426 34.10 26.85 -12.49
C ALA A 426 34.83 27.48 -13.68
N SER A 427 35.84 26.80 -14.21
CA SER A 427 36.46 27.24 -15.46
C SER A 427 35.47 27.12 -16.61
N ALA A 428 35.67 27.89 -17.69
CA ALA A 428 34.82 27.82 -18.88
C ALA A 428 34.67 26.37 -19.40
N ALA A 429 35.76 25.60 -19.37
CA ALA A 429 35.74 24.19 -19.77
C ALA A 429 34.84 23.31 -18.88
N VAL A 430 34.79 23.57 -17.57
CA VAL A 430 33.90 22.83 -16.66
C VAL A 430 32.45 23.24 -16.91
N CYS A 431 32.16 24.53 -17.10
CA CYS A 431 30.80 25.00 -17.42
C CYS A 431 30.26 24.35 -18.70
N GLU A 432 31.07 24.25 -19.76
CA GLU A 432 30.64 23.58 -21.00
C GLU A 432 30.35 22.09 -20.79
N ARG A 433 31.18 21.39 -20.01
CA ARG A 433 30.89 19.99 -19.64
C ARG A 433 29.61 19.83 -18.82
N GLN A 434 29.35 20.75 -17.90
CA GLN A 434 28.11 20.74 -17.11
C GLN A 434 26.89 20.90 -18.01
N LYS A 435 26.92 21.85 -18.96
CA LYS A 435 25.86 22.06 -19.95
C LYS A 435 25.62 20.82 -20.80
N GLU A 436 26.68 20.26 -21.36
CA GLU A 436 26.62 19.07 -22.20
C GLU A 436 26.05 17.87 -21.44
N TRP A 437 26.50 17.67 -20.19
CA TRP A 437 26.01 16.60 -19.33
C TRP A 437 24.52 16.76 -19.02
N MET A 438 24.06 17.95 -18.61
CA MET A 438 22.65 18.21 -18.33
C MET A 438 21.78 18.05 -19.58
N GLY A 439 22.27 18.44 -20.76
CA GLY A 439 21.55 18.34 -22.03
C GLY A 439 21.23 16.91 -22.48
N ARG A 440 21.90 15.90 -21.91
CA ARG A 440 21.68 14.47 -22.22
C ARG A 440 20.67 13.80 -21.28
N LEU A 441 20.33 14.44 -20.17
CA LEU A 441 19.42 13.89 -19.18
C LEU A 441 17.98 13.87 -19.70
N THR A 442 17.31 12.75 -19.48
CA THR A 442 15.93 12.49 -19.90
C THR A 442 15.00 12.24 -18.71
N HIS A 443 15.50 11.59 -17.65
CA HIS A 443 14.72 11.31 -16.45
C HIS A 443 15.57 11.67 -15.24
N VAL A 444 15.07 12.57 -14.40
CA VAL A 444 15.79 13.05 -13.22
C VAL A 444 14.87 12.98 -12.02
N CYS A 445 15.24 12.18 -11.02
CA CYS A 445 14.57 12.12 -9.73
C CYS A 445 15.49 12.65 -8.63
N LEU A 446 15.06 13.72 -8.00
CA LEU A 446 15.71 14.45 -6.92
C LEU A 446 14.75 14.60 -5.73
N SER A 447 13.78 13.69 -5.61
CA SER A 447 12.81 13.73 -4.52
C SER A 447 13.49 13.58 -3.15
N SER A 448 12.85 14.11 -2.11
CA SER A 448 13.34 14.00 -0.72
C SER A 448 14.80 14.45 -0.55
N ASN A 449 15.09 15.68 -0.97
CA ASN A 449 16.39 16.33 -0.83
C ASN A 449 16.22 17.68 -0.10
N GLN A 450 17.25 18.54 -0.14
CA GLN A 450 17.30 19.84 0.53
C GLN A 450 17.31 21.02 -0.47
N PHE A 451 16.68 20.87 -1.64
CA PHE A 451 16.58 21.95 -2.62
C PHE A 451 15.71 23.09 -2.09
N ARG A 452 16.21 24.34 -2.19
CA ARG A 452 15.48 25.57 -1.81
C ARG A 452 14.84 26.29 -2.98
N GLU A 453 15.36 26.05 -4.17
CA GLU A 453 14.88 26.62 -5.41
C GLU A 453 14.98 25.55 -6.50
N LEU A 454 14.24 25.74 -7.58
CA LEU A 454 14.38 24.88 -8.74
C LEU A 454 15.84 24.93 -9.24
N PRO A 455 16.43 23.78 -9.62
CA PRO A 455 17.81 23.73 -10.09
C PRO A 455 17.94 24.45 -11.44
N GLN A 456 18.18 25.76 -11.41
CA GLN A 456 18.13 26.64 -12.58
C GLN A 456 19.04 26.15 -13.71
N GLN A 457 20.27 25.75 -13.39
CA GLN A 457 21.21 25.22 -14.40
C GLN A 457 20.69 23.95 -15.10
N LEU A 458 19.93 23.10 -14.39
CA LEU A 458 19.32 21.92 -14.98
C LEU A 458 18.19 22.33 -15.92
N ILE A 459 17.33 23.26 -15.50
CA ILE A 459 16.19 23.76 -16.32
C ILE A 459 16.70 24.47 -17.58
N GLU A 460 17.75 25.28 -17.47
CA GLU A 460 18.33 26.05 -18.58
C GLU A 460 18.97 25.15 -19.65
N HIS A 461 19.45 23.97 -19.29
CA HIS A 461 20.30 23.15 -20.17
C HIS A 461 19.74 21.76 -20.51
N ALA A 462 18.79 21.22 -19.73
CA ALA A 462 18.24 19.88 -19.94
C ALA A 462 17.15 19.84 -21.04
N THR A 463 17.58 20.02 -22.29
CA THR A 463 16.69 20.09 -23.47
C THR A 463 15.95 18.78 -23.79
N GLN A 464 16.47 17.63 -23.33
CA GLN A 464 15.88 16.30 -23.55
C GLN A 464 15.10 15.76 -22.35
N LEU A 465 14.91 16.57 -21.30
CA LEU A 465 14.27 16.13 -20.06
C LEU A 465 12.78 15.84 -20.28
N VAL A 466 12.37 14.62 -19.99
CA VAL A 466 10.99 14.12 -20.07
C VAL A 466 10.34 14.12 -18.69
N GLU A 467 11.10 13.75 -17.66
CA GLU A 467 10.60 13.64 -16.29
C GLU A 467 11.53 14.33 -15.30
N LEU A 468 10.94 15.18 -14.46
CA LEU A 468 11.62 15.82 -13.34
C LEU A 468 10.81 15.60 -12.05
N ASP A 469 11.37 14.84 -11.14
CA ASP A 469 10.81 14.65 -9.81
C ASP A 469 11.62 15.44 -8.78
N LEU A 470 10.96 16.41 -8.14
CA LEU A 470 11.48 17.25 -7.06
C LEU A 470 10.56 17.17 -5.82
N ALA A 471 9.74 16.13 -5.73
CA ALA A 471 8.85 15.90 -4.60
C ALA A 471 9.61 15.90 -3.27
N TYR A 472 8.96 16.26 -2.17
CA TYR A 472 9.46 16.20 -0.80
C TYR A 472 10.75 16.99 -0.53
N ASN A 473 11.05 18.00 -1.36
CA ASN A 473 12.05 19.02 -1.05
C ASN A 473 11.43 20.11 -0.16
N GLN A 474 11.55 19.93 1.15
CA GLN A 474 10.85 20.71 2.18
C GLN A 474 10.99 22.23 1.97
N LEU A 475 12.21 22.71 1.73
CA LEU A 475 12.53 24.14 1.59
C LEU A 475 12.29 24.70 0.18
N LEU A 476 11.82 23.90 -0.79
CA LEU A 476 11.74 24.30 -2.19
C LEU A 476 10.76 25.45 -2.41
N GLN A 477 11.16 26.51 -3.09
CA GLN A 477 10.29 27.58 -3.55
C GLN A 477 10.38 27.74 -5.07
N ILE A 478 9.31 28.22 -5.70
CA ILE A 478 9.24 28.40 -7.15
C ILE A 478 9.03 29.87 -7.46
N GLY A 479 10.00 30.49 -8.10
CA GLY A 479 9.90 31.85 -8.61
C GLY A 479 9.21 31.92 -9.98
N SER A 480 8.73 33.11 -10.35
CA SER A 480 8.13 33.34 -11.67
C SER A 480 9.10 33.07 -12.82
N LYS A 481 10.37 33.47 -12.67
CA LYS A 481 11.41 33.24 -13.68
C LYS A 481 11.59 31.76 -14.02
N ALA A 482 11.60 30.90 -13.00
CA ALA A 482 11.76 29.46 -13.22
C ALA A 482 10.54 28.84 -13.91
N VAL A 483 9.34 29.40 -13.70
CA VAL A 483 8.13 29.00 -14.44
C VAL A 483 8.23 29.38 -15.92
N ASP A 484 8.73 30.57 -16.22
CA ASP A 484 8.91 31.01 -17.62
C ASP A 484 9.91 30.10 -18.35
N GLU A 485 10.98 29.67 -17.67
CA GLU A 485 11.95 28.70 -18.21
C GLU A 485 11.33 27.29 -18.38
N LEU A 486 10.56 26.80 -17.41
CA LEU A 486 9.85 25.52 -17.50
C LEU A 486 8.80 25.49 -18.63
N GLN A 487 8.17 26.62 -18.95
CA GLN A 487 7.26 26.72 -20.10
C GLN A 487 7.99 26.41 -21.42
N GLY A 488 9.26 26.81 -21.54
CA GLY A 488 10.10 26.53 -22.70
C GLY A 488 10.55 25.07 -22.83
N MET A 489 10.39 24.25 -21.79
CA MET A 489 10.79 22.84 -21.79
C MET A 489 9.74 21.96 -22.50
N THR A 490 9.80 21.92 -23.83
CA THR A 490 8.83 21.18 -24.67
C THR A 490 8.87 19.65 -24.50
N SER A 491 10.04 19.11 -24.12
CA SER A 491 10.22 17.67 -23.89
C SER A 491 9.63 17.19 -22.56
N LEU A 492 9.47 18.09 -21.58
CA LEU A 492 9.05 17.75 -20.22
C LEU A 492 7.56 17.36 -20.21
N ARG A 493 7.25 16.15 -19.73
CA ARG A 493 5.90 15.60 -19.65
C ARG A 493 5.42 15.39 -18.21
N LEU A 494 6.35 15.10 -17.31
CA LEU A 494 6.05 14.86 -15.91
C LEU A 494 6.89 15.77 -15.03
N LEU A 495 6.22 16.53 -14.16
CA LEU A 495 6.85 17.39 -13.18
C LEU A 495 6.21 17.14 -11.81
N ARG A 496 6.96 16.55 -10.89
CA ARG A 496 6.51 16.30 -9.52
C ARG A 496 7.12 17.32 -8.58
N LEU A 497 6.24 18.04 -7.88
CA LEU A 497 6.59 19.13 -6.96
C LEU A 497 5.89 18.94 -5.62
N GLU A 498 5.57 17.70 -5.27
CA GLU A 498 4.90 17.40 -4.01
C GLU A 498 5.77 17.91 -2.85
N LYS A 499 5.13 18.38 -1.78
CA LYS A 499 5.82 18.73 -0.55
C LYS A 499 5.32 17.79 0.54
N SER A 500 6.16 17.57 1.56
CA SER A 500 5.65 16.93 2.77
C SER A 500 4.51 17.79 3.31
N TYR A 501 3.43 17.15 3.74
CA TYR A 501 2.25 17.86 4.24
C TYR A 501 2.46 18.46 5.63
N TRP A 502 3.59 18.16 6.25
CA TRP A 502 3.97 18.44 7.64
C TRP A 502 4.89 19.65 7.81
N LEU A 503 4.94 20.50 6.80
CA LEU A 503 5.89 21.60 6.77
C LEU A 503 5.45 22.74 7.69
N PRO A 504 6.35 23.26 8.55
CA PRO A 504 6.20 24.56 9.20
C PRO A 504 5.77 25.62 8.18
N VAL A 505 5.08 26.66 8.63
CA VAL A 505 4.55 27.71 7.74
C VAL A 505 5.66 28.30 6.86
N GLU A 506 6.89 28.43 7.38
CA GLU A 506 8.04 28.94 6.61
C GLU A 506 8.51 28.00 5.50
N GLU A 507 8.20 26.70 5.61
CA GLU A 507 8.60 25.66 4.67
C GLU A 507 7.48 25.31 3.67
N ARG A 508 6.25 25.80 3.88
CA ARG A 508 5.15 25.70 2.90
C ARG A 508 5.44 26.51 1.64
N TRP A 509 4.66 26.28 0.59
CA TRP A 509 4.72 27.15 -0.59
C TRP A 509 4.36 28.59 -0.21
N THR A 510 5.23 29.54 -0.56
CA THR A 510 4.86 30.97 -0.46
C THR A 510 3.71 31.29 -1.41
N GLN A 511 2.96 32.37 -1.16
CA GLN A 511 1.92 32.85 -2.08
C GLN A 511 2.48 33.09 -3.49
N ALA A 512 3.73 33.57 -3.60
CA ALA A 512 4.41 33.75 -4.87
C ALA A 512 4.61 32.41 -5.60
N SER A 513 5.10 31.39 -4.89
CA SER A 513 5.25 30.03 -5.41
C SER A 513 3.92 29.42 -5.84
N GLN A 514 2.86 29.56 -5.04
CA GLN A 514 1.53 29.05 -5.38
C GLN A 514 0.99 29.68 -6.67
N ARG A 515 1.13 31.00 -6.83
CA ARG A 515 0.76 31.70 -8.07
C ARG A 515 1.61 31.25 -9.25
N ALA A 516 2.91 31.04 -9.04
CA ALA A 516 3.83 30.57 -10.08
C ALA A 516 3.44 29.16 -10.55
N ILE A 517 3.18 28.23 -9.63
CA ILE A 517 2.71 26.87 -9.94
C ILE A 517 1.37 26.90 -10.68
N ALA A 518 0.42 27.74 -10.24
CA ALA A 518 -0.87 27.88 -10.91
C ALA A 518 -0.72 28.39 -12.35
N ARG A 519 0.16 29.38 -12.58
CA ARG A 519 0.50 29.87 -13.93
C ARG A 519 1.13 28.78 -14.79
N LEU A 520 2.01 27.97 -14.22
CA LEU A 520 2.62 26.84 -14.92
C LEU A 520 1.55 25.82 -15.35
N LYS A 521 0.66 25.42 -14.44
CA LYS A 521 -0.46 24.50 -14.74
C LYS A 521 -1.36 25.03 -15.86
N GLN A 522 -1.63 26.34 -15.87
CA GLN A 522 -2.41 26.98 -16.94
C GLN A 522 -1.67 27.00 -18.28
N ALA A 523 -0.37 27.30 -18.28
CA ALA A 523 0.44 27.40 -19.49
C ALA A 523 0.81 26.03 -20.09
N ARG A 524 0.87 24.98 -19.25
CA ARG A 524 1.26 23.62 -19.61
C ARG A 524 0.28 22.59 -19.04
N PRO A 525 -0.97 22.54 -19.53
CA PRO A 525 -1.98 21.56 -19.09
C PRO A 525 -1.63 20.12 -19.51
N ASP A 526 -0.65 19.94 -20.40
CA ASP A 526 -0.11 18.65 -20.81
C ASP A 526 0.84 18.02 -19.77
N LEU A 527 1.34 18.81 -18.81
CA LEU A 527 2.12 18.30 -17.69
C LEU A 527 1.19 17.59 -16.70
N GLN A 528 1.33 16.27 -16.55
CA GLN A 528 0.56 15.51 -15.57
C GLN A 528 0.90 15.97 -14.13
N SER A 529 -0.08 16.47 -13.37
CA SER A 529 0.01 16.61 -11.91
C SER A 529 -0.50 15.34 -11.21
N SER A 530 0.11 14.98 -10.09
CA SER A 530 -0.33 13.86 -9.26
C SER A 530 -1.72 14.14 -8.68
N ARG A 531 -2.63 13.15 -8.75
CA ARG A 531 -4.01 13.30 -8.24
C ARG A 531 -4.01 13.55 -6.74
N ALA A 532 -3.10 12.92 -5.98
CA ALA A 532 -2.89 13.23 -4.56
C ALA A 532 -2.57 14.71 -4.32
N THR A 533 -1.81 15.35 -5.21
CA THR A 533 -1.49 16.79 -5.10
C THR A 533 -2.74 17.65 -5.22
N ASP A 534 -3.63 17.30 -6.15
CA ASP A 534 -4.86 18.06 -6.38
C ASP A 534 -5.86 17.84 -5.22
N LEU A 535 -5.98 16.61 -4.72
CA LEU A 535 -6.77 16.27 -3.53
C LEU A 535 -6.29 17.05 -2.29
N LEU A 536 -4.98 17.06 -2.03
CA LEU A 536 -4.43 17.76 -0.85
C LEU A 536 -4.43 19.28 -1.01
N GLY A 537 -4.48 19.77 -2.25
CA GLY A 537 -4.76 21.19 -2.54
C GLY A 537 -6.13 21.64 -2.04
N VAL A 538 -7.15 20.78 -2.13
CA VAL A 538 -8.49 21.09 -1.58
C VAL A 538 -8.50 21.04 -0.06
N LEU A 539 -7.85 20.03 0.55
CA LEU A 539 -7.71 19.98 2.01
C LEU A 539 -7.01 21.22 2.57
N SER A 540 -5.99 21.75 1.87
CA SER A 540 -5.34 22.99 2.29
C SER A 540 -6.30 24.18 2.31
N LYS A 541 -7.16 24.32 1.28
CA LYS A 541 -8.17 25.38 1.24
C LYS A 541 -9.21 25.20 2.35
N TRP A 542 -9.57 23.95 2.67
CA TRP A 542 -10.46 23.63 3.77
C TRP A 542 -9.88 24.12 5.11
N ASP A 543 -8.62 23.77 5.38
CA ASP A 543 -7.94 24.19 6.61
C ASP A 543 -7.69 25.70 6.67
N ASP A 544 -7.42 26.36 5.53
CA ASP A 544 -7.31 27.82 5.46
C ASP A 544 -8.65 28.50 5.79
N ALA A 545 -9.78 27.91 5.38
CA ALA A 545 -11.10 28.43 5.73
C ALA A 545 -11.38 28.30 7.23
N TYR A 546 -10.96 27.20 7.87
CA TYR A 546 -11.03 27.03 9.33
C TYR A 546 -10.11 28.00 10.08
N PHE A 547 -8.88 28.17 9.61
CA PHE A 547 -7.92 29.10 10.18
C PHE A 547 -8.46 30.54 10.18
N ASN A 548 -9.14 30.94 9.09
CA ASN A 548 -9.76 32.25 8.96
C ASN A 548 -11.19 32.32 9.53
N GLN A 549 -11.76 31.21 9.99
CA GLN A 549 -13.15 31.08 10.42
C GLN A 549 -14.16 31.60 9.36
N ASP A 550 -13.89 31.27 8.08
CA ASP A 550 -14.65 31.73 6.90
C ASP A 550 -15.56 30.62 6.35
N ALA A 551 -16.85 30.71 6.70
CA ALA A 551 -17.85 29.75 6.26
C ALA A 551 -18.18 29.84 4.76
N GLU A 552 -18.04 31.00 4.12
CA GLU A 552 -18.32 31.13 2.69
C GLU A 552 -17.19 30.56 1.84
N ALA A 553 -15.94 30.68 2.31
CA ALA A 553 -14.81 29.96 1.70
C ALA A 553 -14.99 28.44 1.78
N LEU A 554 -15.53 27.91 2.89
CA LEU A 554 -15.89 26.49 3.00
C LEU A 554 -16.98 26.11 1.99
N LYS A 555 -18.05 26.90 1.92
CA LYS A 555 -19.16 26.67 0.97
C LYS A 555 -18.69 26.55 -0.47
N ALA A 556 -17.69 27.35 -0.87
CA ALA A 556 -17.12 27.30 -2.21
C ALA A 556 -16.39 25.98 -2.53
N LEU A 557 -16.04 25.17 -1.53
CA LEU A 557 -15.39 23.86 -1.70
C LEU A 557 -16.39 22.69 -1.76
N LEU A 558 -17.64 22.91 -1.36
CA LEU A 558 -18.66 21.86 -1.26
C LEU A 558 -19.22 21.48 -2.64
N ALA A 559 -19.56 20.21 -2.80
CA ALA A 559 -20.39 19.70 -3.89
C ALA A 559 -21.88 19.96 -3.59
N ASP A 560 -22.71 20.01 -4.63
CA ASP A 560 -24.15 20.26 -4.48
C ASP A 560 -24.86 19.17 -3.65
N ASN A 561 -24.34 17.94 -3.70
CA ASN A 561 -24.87 16.77 -3.01
C ASN A 561 -24.10 16.44 -1.71
N VAL A 562 -23.34 17.39 -1.14
CA VAL A 562 -22.49 17.11 0.02
C VAL A 562 -23.27 16.55 1.21
N VAL A 563 -22.68 15.57 1.91
CA VAL A 563 -23.19 15.05 3.18
C VAL A 563 -22.12 15.16 4.26
N GLN A 564 -22.44 15.80 5.38
CA GLN A 564 -21.65 15.72 6.59
C GLN A 564 -22.33 14.75 7.55
N HIS A 565 -21.63 13.68 7.89
CA HIS A 565 -22.15 12.62 8.75
C HIS A 565 -22.19 13.03 10.22
N ALA A 566 -23.24 12.61 10.91
CA ALA A 566 -23.40 12.84 12.34
C ALA A 566 -22.33 12.11 13.14
N ASP A 567 -21.61 12.83 14.00
CA ASP A 567 -20.58 12.26 14.87
C ASP A 567 -21.15 11.62 16.15
N GLN A 568 -22.45 11.80 16.43
CA GLN A 568 -23.13 11.32 17.66
C GLN A 568 -22.47 11.83 18.94
N ILE A 569 -21.68 12.90 18.85
CA ILE A 569 -20.99 13.54 19.98
C ILE A 569 -21.40 15.01 20.02
N VAL A 570 -21.28 15.70 18.90
CA VAL A 570 -21.67 17.10 18.71
C VAL A 570 -23.01 17.19 17.98
N THR A 571 -23.23 16.32 17.01
CA THR A 571 -24.39 16.29 16.11
C THR A 571 -25.03 14.91 16.06
N GLU A 572 -26.35 14.86 16.21
CA GLU A 572 -27.10 13.60 16.14
C GLU A 572 -27.59 13.26 14.72
N LYS A 573 -27.61 14.25 13.81
CA LYS A 573 -28.16 14.11 12.45
C LYS A 573 -27.21 14.63 11.38
N ASP A 574 -27.19 13.92 10.25
CA ASP A 574 -26.43 14.29 9.06
C ASP A 574 -26.88 15.66 8.53
N GLN A 575 -25.91 16.50 8.14
CA GLN A 575 -26.17 17.75 7.41
C GLN A 575 -26.07 17.46 5.91
N LYS A 576 -27.08 17.87 5.14
CA LYS A 576 -27.17 17.55 3.70
C LYS A 576 -27.28 18.80 2.86
N GLY A 577 -26.45 18.85 1.82
CA GLY A 577 -26.34 19.98 0.91
C GLY A 577 -25.44 21.10 1.47
N PRO A 578 -24.94 21.97 0.58
CA PRO A 578 -23.92 22.96 0.93
C PRO A 578 -24.41 23.98 1.95
N GLU A 579 -25.70 24.36 1.93
CA GLU A 579 -26.26 25.33 2.88
C GLU A 579 -26.29 24.79 4.32
N ALA A 580 -26.73 23.54 4.53
CA ALA A 580 -26.84 22.96 5.86
C ALA A 580 -25.45 22.75 6.49
N VAL A 581 -24.51 22.23 5.71
CA VAL A 581 -23.09 22.08 6.12
C VAL A 581 -22.48 23.44 6.45
N THR A 582 -22.70 24.45 5.60
CA THR A 582 -22.18 25.80 5.84
C THR A 582 -22.79 26.44 7.09
N ALA A 583 -24.09 26.28 7.31
CA ALA A 583 -24.78 26.79 8.50
C ALA A 583 -24.23 26.15 9.79
N PHE A 584 -23.94 24.85 9.75
CA PHE A 584 -23.30 24.15 10.86
C PHE A 584 -21.93 24.75 11.20
N HIS A 585 -21.04 24.88 10.21
CA HIS A 585 -19.70 25.44 10.43
C HIS A 585 -19.71 26.93 10.79
N ARG A 586 -20.63 27.73 10.21
CA ARG A 586 -20.83 29.13 10.59
C ARG A 586 -21.17 29.25 12.07
N LYS A 587 -22.11 28.43 12.55
CA LYS A 587 -22.47 28.41 13.97
C LYS A 587 -21.29 28.00 14.85
N TYR A 588 -20.47 27.05 14.39
CA TYR A 588 -19.25 26.66 15.08
C TYR A 588 -18.28 27.84 15.22
N PHE A 589 -18.03 28.57 14.14
CA PHE A 589 -17.17 29.76 14.11
C PHE A 589 -17.72 30.95 14.91
N GLU A 590 -19.05 31.09 15.01
CA GLU A 590 -19.69 32.08 15.86
C GLU A 590 -19.59 31.72 17.35
N THR A 591 -19.55 30.43 17.68
CA THR A 591 -19.57 29.94 19.07
C THR A 591 -18.17 29.93 19.67
N TYR A 592 -17.17 29.52 18.89
CA TYR A 592 -15.81 29.30 19.37
C TYR A 592 -14.82 30.28 18.72
N GLN A 593 -13.86 30.74 19.51
CA GLN A 593 -12.65 31.38 19.03
C GLN A 593 -11.48 30.42 19.28
N PHE A 594 -10.75 30.08 18.23
CA PHE A 594 -9.64 29.12 18.29
C PHE A 594 -8.58 29.45 17.23
N LYS A 595 -7.41 28.84 17.39
CA LYS A 595 -6.36 28.81 16.37
C LYS A 595 -6.26 27.40 15.79
N HIS A 596 -6.70 27.21 14.55
CA HIS A 596 -6.65 25.93 13.85
C HIS A 596 -5.23 25.57 13.43
N LEU A 597 -4.78 24.37 13.77
CA LEU A 597 -3.48 23.82 13.44
C LEU A 597 -3.63 22.41 12.85
N PRO A 598 -3.44 22.23 11.54
CA PRO A 598 -3.39 20.90 10.95
C PRO A 598 -2.17 20.13 11.47
N ILE A 599 -2.52 19.02 12.14
CA ILE A 599 -1.78 17.83 12.56
C ILE A 599 -1.00 17.13 11.46
N VAL A 600 -1.56 15.97 11.12
CA VAL A 600 -1.18 14.97 10.13
C VAL A 600 -2.11 15.10 8.94
N ARG A 601 -1.65 14.90 7.70
CA ARG A 601 -2.54 14.83 6.53
C ARG A 601 -2.18 13.70 5.59
N ALA A 602 -3.17 13.12 4.92
CA ALA A 602 -2.99 12.09 3.91
C ALA A 602 -4.01 12.21 2.77
N ALA A 603 -3.71 11.65 1.61
CA ALA A 603 -4.69 11.41 0.55
C ALA A 603 -4.67 9.95 0.13
N ASN A 604 -5.85 9.46 -0.25
CA ASN A 604 -6.02 8.20 -0.94
C ASN A 604 -6.64 8.49 -2.32
N GLU A 605 -5.86 8.28 -3.37
CA GLU A 605 -6.28 8.54 -4.76
C GLU A 605 -7.37 7.59 -5.24
N GLN A 606 -7.37 6.33 -4.76
CA GLN A 606 -8.36 5.32 -5.17
C GLN A 606 -9.76 5.68 -4.70
N THR A 607 -9.85 6.24 -3.48
CA THR A 607 -11.11 6.62 -2.85
C THR A 607 -11.40 8.12 -2.98
N SER A 608 -10.54 8.87 -3.66
CA SER A 608 -10.58 10.34 -3.75
C SER A 608 -10.79 11.03 -2.41
N SER A 609 -10.17 10.50 -1.35
CA SER A 609 -10.36 11.01 0.01
C SER A 609 -9.09 11.61 0.59
N VAL A 610 -9.27 12.60 1.45
CA VAL A 610 -8.21 13.29 2.18
C VAL A 610 -8.50 13.27 3.66
N TYR A 611 -7.45 13.17 4.47
CA TYR A 611 -7.52 13.03 5.91
C TYR A 611 -6.72 14.13 6.56
N SER A 612 -7.18 14.66 7.69
CA SER A 612 -6.41 15.57 8.53
C SER A 612 -6.65 15.30 10.00
N LEU A 613 -5.61 14.94 10.76
CA LEU A 613 -5.59 15.21 12.21
C LEU A 613 -5.37 16.71 12.37
N TRP A 614 -5.95 17.32 13.39
CA TRP A 614 -5.76 18.75 13.68
C TRP A 614 -5.88 19.00 15.18
N ASP A 615 -5.35 20.14 15.59
CA ASP A 615 -5.41 20.69 16.94
C ASP A 615 -5.92 22.13 16.84
N GLU A 616 -6.83 22.50 17.72
CA GLU A 616 -7.34 23.84 17.88
C GLU A 616 -6.87 24.36 19.23
N GLU A 617 -5.97 25.33 19.20
CA GLU A 617 -5.41 25.92 20.40
C GLU A 617 -6.24 27.09 20.90
N ALA A 618 -6.13 27.33 22.20
CA ALA A 618 -6.73 28.48 22.87
C ALA A 618 -8.23 28.60 22.63
N VAL A 619 -8.94 27.47 22.62
CA VAL A 619 -10.38 27.47 22.36
C VAL A 619 -11.10 28.17 23.50
N LEU A 620 -11.79 29.26 23.15
CA LEU A 620 -12.63 30.05 24.04
C LEU A 620 -14.05 30.12 23.47
N MET A 621 -15.05 29.85 24.30
CA MET A 621 -16.43 30.13 23.94
C MET A 621 -16.70 31.63 23.98
N ARG A 622 -17.38 32.17 22.97
CA ARG A 622 -17.74 33.60 22.92
C ARG A 622 -18.91 33.87 23.89
N PRO A 623 -18.78 34.82 24.84
CA PRO A 623 -19.72 34.98 25.96
C PRO A 623 -21.10 35.54 25.59
N GLU A 624 -21.29 36.15 24.42
CA GLU A 624 -22.50 36.93 24.08
C GLU A 624 -23.79 36.11 23.85
N LYS A 625 -23.75 34.77 23.92
CA LYS A 625 -24.91 33.90 23.60
C LYS A 625 -25.42 33.00 24.74
N PHE A 626 -24.91 33.14 25.97
CA PHE A 626 -25.45 32.44 27.14
C PHE A 626 -26.10 33.44 28.11
N ASP A 627 -27.38 33.23 28.42
CA ASP A 627 -28.11 34.04 29.40
C ASP A 627 -27.36 34.08 30.75
N GLU A 628 -27.33 35.28 31.31
CA GLU A 628 -26.53 35.74 32.45
C GLU A 628 -26.45 34.74 33.63
N ALA A 629 -25.27 34.16 33.87
CA ALA A 629 -24.70 33.93 35.22
C ALA A 629 -23.44 33.05 35.20
N ARG A 630 -22.37 33.44 34.50
CA ARG A 630 -20.98 33.04 34.86
C ARG A 630 -19.96 33.88 34.07
N PRO A 631 -18.93 34.44 34.73
CA PRO A 631 -17.87 35.14 34.03
C PRO A 631 -17.04 34.17 33.18
N ALA A 632 -16.59 34.66 32.02
CA ALA A 632 -15.56 34.03 31.19
C ALA A 632 -14.24 33.95 31.97
N SER A 633 -14.10 32.94 32.82
CA SER A 633 -12.87 32.61 33.56
C SER A 633 -12.40 31.18 33.27
N GLY A 634 -12.70 30.68 32.06
CA GLY A 634 -12.22 29.39 31.59
C GLY A 634 -10.76 29.47 31.15
N SER A 635 -9.89 28.65 31.76
CA SER A 635 -8.57 28.35 31.19
C SER A 635 -8.74 27.79 29.78
N ALA A 636 -8.04 28.34 28.80
CA ALA A 636 -7.95 27.83 27.43
C ALA A 636 -7.83 26.28 27.39
N THR A 637 -8.56 25.64 26.47
CA THR A 637 -8.49 24.19 26.24
C THR A 637 -8.01 23.90 24.83
N SER A 638 -7.29 22.78 24.64
CA SER A 638 -6.99 22.23 23.31
C SER A 638 -8.16 21.36 22.86
N LEU A 639 -8.51 21.47 21.59
CA LEU A 639 -9.44 20.56 20.90
C LEU A 639 -8.66 19.82 19.83
N SER A 640 -8.91 18.52 19.68
CA SER A 640 -8.25 17.74 18.64
C SER A 640 -9.26 16.83 17.97
N GLY A 641 -9.02 16.50 16.70
CA GLY A 641 -9.87 15.59 15.97
C GLY A 641 -9.33 15.26 14.60
N ILE A 642 -10.09 14.45 13.87
CA ILE A 642 -9.75 13.98 12.53
C ILE A 642 -10.88 14.32 11.56
N TRP A 643 -10.54 14.92 10.42
CA TRP A 643 -11.39 15.03 9.24
C TRP A 643 -11.07 13.90 8.26
N ARG A 644 -12.09 13.39 7.59
CA ARG A 644 -11.99 12.73 6.29
C ARG A 644 -12.95 13.39 5.32
N LEU A 645 -12.43 13.96 4.23
CA LEU A 645 -13.20 14.56 3.16
C LEU A 645 -13.09 13.66 1.92
N VAL A 646 -14.22 13.32 1.31
CA VAL A 646 -14.27 12.60 0.02
C VAL A 646 -14.60 13.61 -1.06
N LEU A 647 -13.82 13.61 -2.13
CA LEU A 647 -13.94 14.52 -3.24
C LEU A 647 -14.56 13.84 -4.46
N ASP A 648 -15.40 14.56 -5.16
CA ASP A 648 -15.90 14.14 -6.47
C ASP A 648 -14.87 14.37 -7.59
N ASP A 649 -15.23 13.99 -8.82
CA ASP A 649 -14.37 14.15 -9.99
C ASP A 649 -14.07 15.62 -10.35
N GLN A 650 -14.80 16.57 -9.77
CA GLN A 650 -14.58 18.02 -9.92
C GLN A 650 -13.74 18.62 -8.78
N LEU A 651 -13.21 17.78 -7.89
CA LEU A 651 -12.47 18.19 -6.69
C LEU A 651 -13.33 19.03 -5.73
N LYS A 652 -14.63 18.73 -5.65
CA LYS A 652 -15.55 19.28 -4.67
C LYS A 652 -15.81 18.26 -3.55
N VAL A 653 -15.94 18.75 -2.32
CA VAL A 653 -16.17 17.91 -1.13
C VAL A 653 -17.61 17.38 -1.16
N ALA A 654 -17.75 16.06 -1.33
CA ALA A 654 -19.02 15.36 -1.44
C ALA A 654 -19.40 14.59 -0.16
N ASP A 655 -18.44 14.08 0.61
CA ASP A 655 -18.72 13.47 1.92
C ASP A 655 -17.73 13.96 2.97
N ILE A 656 -18.24 14.27 4.16
CA ILE A 656 -17.47 14.77 5.31
C ILE A 656 -17.71 13.84 6.50
N TRP A 657 -16.63 13.24 6.98
CA TRP A 657 -16.59 12.45 8.20
C TRP A 657 -15.68 13.14 9.21
N PHE A 658 -16.12 13.21 10.46
CA PHE A 658 -15.42 13.99 11.47
C PHE A 658 -15.63 13.42 12.86
N LEU A 659 -14.57 13.41 13.68
CA LEU A 659 -14.65 13.13 15.11
C LEU A 659 -13.69 14.05 15.85
N ARG A 660 -14.11 14.57 17.02
CA ARG A 660 -13.28 15.44 17.87
C ARG A 660 -13.49 15.21 19.35
N THR A 661 -12.52 15.67 20.14
CA THR A 661 -12.67 15.77 21.60
C THR A 661 -13.70 16.84 22.00
N LEU A 662 -14.17 16.75 23.24
CA LEU A 662 -15.07 17.74 23.84
C LEU A 662 -14.26 18.82 24.55
N THR A 663 -14.70 20.07 24.42
CA THR A 663 -14.19 21.19 25.23
C THR A 663 -14.48 20.96 26.72
N ARG A 664 -13.75 21.65 27.59
CA ARG A 664 -13.99 21.59 29.05
C ARG A 664 -15.42 22.02 29.43
N GLU A 665 -16.00 22.94 28.68
CA GLU A 665 -17.36 23.42 28.93
C GLU A 665 -18.41 22.43 28.43
N GLU A 666 -18.22 21.86 27.24
CA GLU A 666 -19.06 20.74 26.76
C GLU A 666 -19.01 19.56 27.72
N LYS A 667 -17.83 19.20 28.25
CA LYS A 667 -17.70 18.15 29.30
C LYS A 667 -18.48 18.52 30.56
N LYS A 668 -18.37 19.75 31.07
CA LYS A 668 -19.14 20.20 32.24
C LYS A 668 -20.66 20.13 32.02
N PHE A 669 -21.11 20.47 30.82
CA PHE A 669 -22.52 20.49 30.49
C PHE A 669 -23.06 19.08 30.25
N ARG A 670 -22.38 18.30 29.42
CA ARG A 670 -22.81 16.97 28.96
C ARG A 670 -22.50 15.86 29.97
N LEU A 671 -21.46 15.99 30.80
CA LEU A 671 -21.01 15.01 31.80
C LEU A 671 -21.26 15.52 33.24
N LYS A 672 -22.44 16.09 33.48
CA LYS A 672 -22.81 16.86 34.70
C LYS A 672 -22.40 16.20 36.02
N HIS A 673 -22.44 14.88 36.10
CA HIS A 673 -22.18 14.11 37.33
C HIS A 673 -20.72 13.65 37.49
N ARG A 674 -19.90 13.67 36.43
CA ARG A 674 -18.49 13.27 36.44
C ARG A 674 -17.66 14.04 35.38
N PRO A 675 -17.53 15.38 35.47
CA PRO A 675 -16.88 16.20 34.45
C PRO A 675 -15.37 15.94 34.29
N ASN A 676 -14.77 15.17 35.20
CA ASN A 676 -13.36 14.81 35.19
C ASN A 676 -13.07 13.40 34.64
N GLN A 677 -14.08 12.67 34.15
CA GLN A 677 -13.93 11.24 33.83
C GLN A 677 -13.26 10.96 32.48
N LEU A 678 -13.26 11.90 31.53
CA LEU A 678 -12.73 11.72 30.17
C LEU A 678 -11.50 12.60 29.89
N TYR A 679 -10.58 12.73 30.86
CA TYR A 679 -9.33 13.47 30.65
C TYR A 679 -8.22 12.52 30.20
N THR A 680 -7.69 12.75 29.00
CA THR A 680 -6.38 12.27 28.55
C THR A 680 -5.44 13.45 28.42
N ASP A 681 -4.16 13.24 28.78
CA ASP A 681 -3.09 14.21 28.56
C ASP A 681 -2.62 14.27 27.09
N PHE A 682 -3.37 13.66 26.17
CA PHE A 682 -3.03 13.59 24.75
C PHE A 682 -3.08 14.99 24.11
N LYS A 683 -1.96 15.42 23.54
CA LYS A 683 -1.92 16.57 22.63
C LYS A 683 -1.64 16.04 21.23
N ALA A 684 -2.42 16.49 20.26
CA ALA A 684 -2.20 16.09 18.85
C ALA A 684 -0.79 16.48 18.34
N LYS A 685 -0.10 17.40 19.01
CA LYS A 685 1.31 17.74 18.77
C LYS A 685 2.30 16.67 19.22
N ASP A 686 1.93 15.79 20.14
CA ASP A 686 2.82 14.73 20.64
C ASP A 686 3.08 13.68 19.55
N VAL A 687 2.12 13.50 18.63
CA VAL A 687 2.28 12.68 17.42
C VAL A 687 2.86 13.46 16.24
N ALA A 688 3.23 14.73 16.42
CA ALA A 688 3.92 15.53 15.42
C ALA A 688 5.43 15.20 15.42
N ALA A 689 5.80 14.09 14.78
CA ALA A 689 7.18 13.59 14.69
C ALA A 689 7.50 13.07 13.26
N PRO A 690 8.78 12.97 12.88
CA PRO A 690 9.33 13.48 11.62
C PRO A 690 8.82 12.76 10.36
N THR A 691 8.86 13.50 9.26
CA THR A 691 8.68 12.97 7.90
C THR A 691 9.75 11.91 7.61
N LEU A 692 9.39 10.64 7.68
CA LEU A 692 10.18 9.52 7.14
C LEU A 692 9.81 9.33 5.67
N SER A 693 10.82 9.24 4.79
CA SER A 693 10.59 8.79 3.41
C SER A 693 10.64 7.27 3.40
N LEU A 694 9.52 6.68 3.03
CA LEU A 694 9.35 5.24 3.00
C LEU A 694 9.60 4.73 1.57
N SER A 695 10.26 3.59 1.42
CA SER A 695 10.31 2.87 0.14
C SER A 695 8.94 2.26 -0.19
N ASP A 696 8.72 1.89 -1.45
CA ASP A 696 7.47 1.24 -1.86
C ASP A 696 7.19 -0.05 -1.06
N LYS A 697 8.25 -0.78 -0.68
CA LYS A 697 8.16 -1.99 0.17
C LYS A 697 7.70 -1.65 1.59
N GLN A 698 8.21 -0.55 2.16
CA GLN A 698 7.80 -0.08 3.49
C GLN A 698 6.37 0.45 3.48
N LEU A 699 5.99 1.16 2.41
CA LEU A 699 4.62 1.64 2.21
C LEU A 699 3.63 0.46 2.11
N ALA A 700 4.00 -0.59 1.35
CA ALA A 700 3.21 -1.81 1.25
C ALA A 700 3.09 -2.54 2.61
N LYS A 701 4.18 -2.64 3.38
CA LYS A 701 4.17 -3.23 4.72
C LYS A 701 3.26 -2.45 5.68
N MET A 702 3.31 -1.12 5.65
CA MET A 702 2.43 -0.27 6.46
C MET A 702 0.96 -0.39 6.05
N GLN A 703 0.68 -0.47 4.75
CA GLN A 703 -0.66 -0.71 4.23
C GLN A 703 -1.20 -2.05 4.74
N ALA A 704 -0.41 -3.13 4.60
CA ALA A 704 -0.77 -4.45 5.12
C ALA A 704 -0.97 -4.45 6.63
N ALA A 705 -0.13 -3.74 7.39
CA ALA A 705 -0.28 -3.61 8.83
C ALA A 705 -1.54 -2.83 9.25
N ALA A 706 -1.89 -1.78 8.53
CA ALA A 706 -3.15 -1.06 8.74
C ALA A 706 -4.37 -1.94 8.39
N GLU A 707 -4.28 -2.75 7.34
CA GLU A 707 -5.33 -3.71 6.96
C GLU A 707 -5.52 -4.78 8.03
N ALA A 708 -4.42 -5.38 8.51
CA ALA A 708 -4.44 -6.33 9.60
C ALA A 708 -5.01 -5.70 10.89
N PHE A 709 -4.55 -4.50 11.27
CA PHE A 709 -5.05 -3.77 12.45
C PHE A 709 -6.57 -3.64 12.40
N ASN A 710 -7.11 -3.23 11.25
CA ASN A 710 -8.54 -3.14 11.07
C ASN A 710 -9.23 -4.52 11.07
N GLN A 711 -8.61 -5.55 10.48
CA GLN A 711 -9.15 -6.90 10.48
C GLN A 711 -9.34 -7.41 11.91
N ALA A 712 -8.34 -7.23 12.79
CA ALA A 712 -8.45 -7.57 14.21
C ALA A 712 -9.60 -6.82 14.89
N TRP A 713 -9.75 -5.53 14.60
CA TRP A 713 -10.84 -4.70 15.13
C TRP A 713 -12.22 -5.02 14.55
N SER A 714 -12.29 -5.90 13.55
CA SER A 714 -13.53 -6.30 12.87
C SER A 714 -13.95 -7.74 13.13
N THR A 715 -12.99 -8.60 13.47
CA THR A 715 -13.20 -10.04 13.70
C THR A 715 -13.01 -10.44 15.16
N GLY A 716 -12.34 -9.60 15.96
CA GLY A 716 -11.87 -9.96 17.29
C GLY A 716 -10.63 -10.84 17.29
N ASP A 717 -10.11 -11.22 16.10
CA ASP A 717 -8.88 -12.00 15.96
C ASP A 717 -7.65 -11.09 16.03
N VAL A 718 -7.01 -11.08 17.20
CA VAL A 718 -5.80 -10.29 17.43
C VAL A 718 -4.52 -10.98 16.93
N ALA A 719 -4.57 -12.26 16.54
CA ALA A 719 -3.37 -13.02 16.18
C ALA A 719 -2.68 -12.44 14.93
N ALA A 720 -3.46 -12.00 13.95
CA ALA A 720 -2.97 -11.40 12.71
C ALA A 720 -2.22 -10.07 12.93
N VAL A 721 -2.42 -9.41 14.06
CA VAL A 721 -1.85 -8.09 14.38
C VAL A 721 -0.76 -8.16 15.44
N HIS A 722 -0.65 -9.28 16.16
CA HIS A 722 0.30 -9.46 17.25
C HIS A 722 1.76 -9.18 16.81
N SER A 723 2.20 -9.70 15.65
CA SER A 723 3.55 -9.45 15.11
C SER A 723 3.76 -8.06 14.49
N LEU A 724 2.66 -7.34 14.25
CA LEU A 724 2.63 -6.04 13.57
C LEU A 724 2.51 -4.86 14.55
N MET A 725 2.19 -5.13 15.82
CA MET A 725 2.19 -4.14 16.90
C MET A 725 3.44 -4.30 17.77
N ALA A 726 4.06 -3.17 18.10
CA ALA A 726 5.18 -3.13 19.02
C ALA A 726 4.71 -3.56 20.42
N PRO A 727 5.54 -4.28 21.21
CA PRO A 727 5.17 -4.67 22.57
C PRO A 727 4.79 -3.46 23.46
N SER A 728 5.46 -2.32 23.24
CA SER A 728 5.20 -1.05 23.92
C SER A 728 4.16 -0.16 23.23
N CYS A 729 3.29 -0.74 22.39
CA CYS A 729 2.31 0.06 21.64
C CYS A 729 1.36 0.81 22.58
N ASP A 730 1.26 2.12 22.39
CA ASP A 730 0.35 2.98 23.15
C ASP A 730 -0.93 3.24 22.36
N THR A 731 -2.08 2.82 22.89
CA THR A 731 -3.38 3.11 22.28
C THR A 731 -4.13 4.15 23.09
N ILE A 732 -4.44 5.26 22.46
CA ILE A 732 -5.06 6.43 23.07
C ILE A 732 -6.41 6.67 22.42
N ASN A 733 -7.45 6.81 23.24
CA ASN A 733 -8.77 7.27 22.83
C ASN A 733 -9.04 8.67 23.40
N PRO A 734 -8.82 9.75 22.62
CA PRO A 734 -8.94 11.11 23.13
C PRO A 734 -10.36 11.51 23.53
N ILE A 735 -11.39 10.86 22.96
CA ILE A 735 -12.79 11.15 23.25
C ILE A 735 -13.18 10.61 24.63
N PHE A 736 -12.79 9.36 24.94
CA PHE A 736 -13.20 8.67 26.17
C PHE A 736 -12.16 8.73 27.30
N GLY A 737 -10.98 9.29 27.06
CA GLY A 737 -9.95 9.39 28.09
C GLY A 737 -9.25 8.06 28.38
N GLU A 738 -9.35 7.08 27.48
CA GLU A 738 -8.77 5.76 27.65
C GLU A 738 -7.34 5.73 27.09
N ARG A 739 -6.42 5.09 27.82
CA ARG A 739 -5.05 4.84 27.39
C ARG A 739 -4.66 3.41 27.76
N LYS A 740 -4.13 2.67 26.78
CA LYS A 740 -3.57 1.33 26.94
C LYS A 740 -2.09 1.40 26.60
N SER A 741 -1.22 1.02 27.52
CA SER A 741 0.23 1.27 27.40
C SER A 741 1.03 0.05 26.93
N SER A 742 0.35 -1.04 26.58
CA SER A 742 0.97 -2.19 25.94
C SER A 742 0.03 -2.83 24.91
N ARG A 743 0.62 -3.62 24.01
CA ARG A 743 -0.13 -4.43 23.06
C ARG A 743 -1.07 -5.42 23.76
N GLU A 744 -0.64 -6.05 24.85
CA GLU A 744 -1.46 -7.04 25.56
C GLU A 744 -2.73 -6.40 26.17
N GLU A 745 -2.61 -5.19 26.72
CA GLU A 745 -3.75 -4.42 27.22
C GLU A 745 -4.73 -4.02 26.09
N TRP A 746 -4.20 -3.74 24.89
CA TRP A 746 -5.01 -3.49 23.71
C TRP A 746 -5.73 -4.75 23.23
N GLU A 747 -5.04 -5.90 23.18
CA GLU A 747 -5.64 -7.17 22.77
C GLU A 747 -6.74 -7.63 23.72
N GLU A 748 -6.55 -7.46 25.01
CA GLU A 748 -7.59 -7.74 26.02
C GLU A 748 -8.81 -6.86 25.79
N MET A 749 -8.61 -5.56 25.52
CA MET A 749 -9.69 -4.64 25.18
C MET A 749 -10.44 -5.05 23.91
N VAL A 750 -9.73 -5.45 22.83
CA VAL A 750 -10.37 -5.97 21.61
C VAL A 750 -11.26 -7.15 21.98
N LYS A 751 -10.70 -8.16 22.67
CA LYS A 751 -11.41 -9.37 23.06
C LYS A 751 -12.65 -9.02 23.89
N ASP A 752 -12.54 -8.09 24.82
CA ASP A 752 -13.63 -7.64 25.68
C ASP A 752 -14.77 -6.96 24.89
N VAL A 753 -14.45 -6.08 23.94
CA VAL A 753 -15.45 -5.47 23.04
C VAL A 753 -16.22 -6.55 22.27
N PHE A 754 -15.51 -7.55 21.73
CA PHE A 754 -16.10 -8.64 20.96
C PHE A 754 -16.84 -9.68 21.83
N GLN A 755 -16.76 -9.61 23.16
CA GLN A 755 -17.65 -10.39 24.04
C GLN A 755 -19.09 -9.92 23.89
N TYR A 756 -19.33 -8.61 23.83
CA TYR A 756 -20.66 -8.00 23.86
C TYR A 756 -21.14 -7.50 22.50
N TRP A 757 -20.25 -7.42 21.50
CA TRP A 757 -20.55 -6.88 20.18
C TRP A 757 -20.25 -7.90 19.07
N GLU A 758 -21.16 -8.04 18.11
CA GLU A 758 -20.97 -8.86 16.91
C GLU A 758 -20.95 -7.98 15.66
N VAL A 759 -19.84 -7.96 14.92
CA VAL A 759 -19.70 -7.18 13.68
C VAL A 759 -20.42 -7.91 12.53
N LYS A 760 -21.31 -7.19 11.82
CA LYS A 760 -22.03 -7.68 10.64
C LYS A 760 -21.42 -7.20 9.33
N THR A 761 -20.94 -5.96 9.28
CA THR A 761 -20.22 -5.39 8.13
C THR A 761 -19.14 -4.44 8.62
N ASN A 762 -18.02 -4.37 7.91
CA ASN A 762 -16.95 -3.41 8.16
C ASN A 762 -16.47 -2.82 6.83
N ASP A 763 -16.71 -1.52 6.61
CA ASP A 763 -16.23 -0.79 5.44
C ASP A 763 -15.05 0.08 5.83
N VAL A 764 -13.88 -0.16 5.23
CA VAL A 764 -12.63 0.50 5.65
C VAL A 764 -11.94 1.21 4.51
N ASN A 765 -11.45 2.41 4.81
CA ASN A 765 -10.67 3.24 3.93
C ASN A 765 -9.37 3.62 4.63
N ILE A 766 -8.26 3.24 4.03
CA ILE A 766 -6.92 3.48 4.57
C ILE A 766 -6.23 4.52 3.70
N ALA A 767 -5.58 5.50 4.31
CA ALA A 767 -4.74 6.45 3.60
C ALA A 767 -3.36 6.47 4.26
N VAL A 768 -2.37 5.87 3.59
CA VAL A 768 -0.98 5.88 4.04
C VAL A 768 -0.28 7.09 3.41
N THR A 769 0.53 7.77 4.21
CA THR A 769 1.32 8.90 3.72
C THR A 769 2.68 8.42 3.22
N ALA A 770 3.06 8.69 1.97
CA ALA A 770 4.43 8.46 1.50
C ALA A 770 5.48 9.31 2.24
N SER A 771 5.03 10.37 2.92
CA SER A 771 5.85 11.34 3.65
C SER A 771 5.77 11.23 5.17
N SER A 772 5.19 10.18 5.74
CA SER A 772 5.31 9.91 7.18
C SER A 772 5.11 8.44 7.50
N ASN A 773 5.69 8.01 8.62
CA ASN A 773 5.48 6.71 9.26
C ASN A 773 4.07 6.57 9.84
N LYS A 774 3.03 7.02 9.14
CA LYS A 774 1.66 7.08 9.65
C LYS A 774 0.63 6.65 8.63
N ALA A 775 -0.45 6.06 9.11
CA ALA A 775 -1.60 5.65 8.31
C ALA A 775 -2.89 6.14 8.97
N PHE A 776 -3.77 6.74 8.18
CA PHE A 776 -5.14 6.99 8.60
C PHE A 776 -6.01 5.80 8.26
N LEU A 777 -6.93 5.48 9.17
CA LEU A 777 -7.98 4.50 8.93
C LEU A 777 -9.31 5.15 9.24
N HIS A 778 -10.22 5.04 8.28
CA HIS A 778 -11.63 5.29 8.50
C HIS A 778 -12.36 3.96 8.36
N TRP A 779 -13.00 3.52 9.43
CA TRP A 779 -13.79 2.30 9.44
C TRP A 779 -15.24 2.64 9.77
N VAL A 780 -16.17 1.99 9.08
CA VAL A 780 -17.60 2.06 9.34
C VAL A 780 -18.08 0.65 9.61
N VAL A 781 -18.37 0.38 10.87
CA VAL A 781 -18.81 -0.92 11.34
C VAL A 781 -20.31 -0.88 11.55
N ARG A 782 -21.02 -1.89 11.04
CA ARG A 782 -22.36 -2.22 11.53
C ARG A 782 -22.27 -3.50 12.32
N GLY A 783 -22.82 -3.48 13.52
CA GLY A 783 -22.85 -4.65 14.38
C GLY A 783 -24.10 -4.70 15.22
N VAL A 784 -24.22 -5.80 15.95
CA VAL A 784 -25.34 -6.09 16.83
C VAL A 784 -24.78 -6.28 18.24
N GLN A 785 -25.35 -5.57 19.20
CA GLN A 785 -25.04 -5.82 20.61
C GLN A 785 -25.69 -7.14 21.02
N LYS A 786 -24.91 -8.11 21.51
CA LYS A 786 -25.37 -9.48 21.75
C LYS A 786 -26.51 -9.55 22.76
N ASP A 787 -26.49 -8.71 23.79
CA ASP A 787 -27.49 -8.71 24.85
C ASP A 787 -28.83 -8.10 24.43
N THR A 788 -28.82 -7.04 23.60
CA THR A 788 -30.03 -6.29 23.24
C THR A 788 -30.55 -6.65 21.84
N GLN A 789 -29.74 -7.32 21.02
CA GLN A 789 -29.99 -7.58 19.60
C GLN A 789 -30.25 -6.30 18.78
N GLU A 790 -29.87 -5.13 19.30
CA GLU A 790 -29.97 -3.87 18.57
C GLU A 790 -28.84 -3.75 17.55
N GLU A 791 -29.21 -3.58 16.27
CA GLU A 791 -28.26 -3.25 15.21
C GLU A 791 -27.90 -1.76 15.28
N GLN A 792 -26.59 -1.46 15.31
CA GLN A 792 -26.10 -0.08 15.28
C GLN A 792 -24.95 0.04 14.28
N GLN A 793 -24.90 1.22 13.65
CA GLN A 793 -23.77 1.63 12.83
C GLN A 793 -22.90 2.58 13.63
N MET A 794 -21.59 2.37 13.56
CA MET A 794 -20.57 3.20 14.17
C MET A 794 -19.49 3.47 13.14
N TYR A 795 -18.84 4.63 13.21
CA TYR A 795 -17.57 4.83 12.54
C TYR A 795 -16.49 5.31 13.50
N GLY A 796 -15.25 5.09 13.07
CA GLY A 796 -14.08 5.64 13.72
C GLY A 796 -13.04 6.12 12.73
N LEU A 797 -12.22 7.03 13.23
CA LEU A 797 -11.08 7.64 12.56
C LEU A 797 -9.86 7.39 13.43
N ASN A 798 -8.96 6.54 12.95
CA ASN A 798 -7.73 6.21 13.65
C ASN A 798 -6.53 6.78 12.91
N LEU A 799 -5.49 7.11 13.67
CA LEU A 799 -4.15 7.36 13.18
C LEU A 799 -3.23 6.29 13.79
N LEU A 800 -2.58 5.50 12.94
CA LEU A 800 -1.51 4.59 13.34
C LEU A 800 -0.18 5.28 13.13
N CYS A 801 0.70 5.20 14.11
CA CYS A 801 2.11 5.59 14.02
C CYS A 801 2.97 4.33 14.05
N PHE A 802 3.99 4.32 13.19
CA PHE A 802 4.90 3.19 13.04
C PHE A 802 6.29 3.55 13.57
N ASP A 803 6.95 2.63 14.27
CA ASP A 803 8.34 2.78 14.70
C ASP A 803 9.34 2.50 13.56
N ASP A 804 10.63 2.54 13.88
CA ASP A 804 11.73 2.30 12.93
C ASP A 804 11.73 0.86 12.39
N ASP A 805 11.15 -0.10 13.14
CA ASP A 805 10.97 -1.50 12.73
C ASP A 805 9.69 -1.73 11.89
N GLN A 806 8.95 -0.64 11.63
CA GLN A 806 7.66 -0.60 10.93
C GLN A 806 6.58 -1.42 11.65
N GLN A 807 6.66 -1.52 12.97
CA GLN A 807 5.57 -1.99 13.81
C GLN A 807 4.72 -0.81 14.27
N ILE A 808 3.44 -1.05 14.54
CA ILE A 808 2.52 -0.06 15.09
C ILE A 808 2.96 0.21 16.53
N SER A 809 3.46 1.42 16.77
CA SER A 809 4.00 1.86 18.06
C SER A 809 3.02 2.74 18.83
N GLU A 810 2.10 3.40 18.13
CA GLU A 810 1.07 4.24 18.75
C GLU A 810 -0.20 4.26 17.88
N VAL A 811 -1.35 4.24 18.54
CA VAL A 811 -2.68 4.27 17.92
C VAL A 811 -3.48 5.40 18.55
N VAL A 812 -3.81 6.43 17.77
CA VAL A 812 -4.74 7.48 18.20
C VAL A 812 -6.09 7.21 17.58
N GLY A 813 -7.02 6.70 18.39
CA GLY A 813 -8.35 6.27 17.93
C GLY A 813 -9.46 7.22 18.34
N PHE A 814 -10.13 7.83 17.36
CA PHE A 814 -11.40 8.53 17.57
C PHE A 814 -12.53 7.62 17.11
N ARG A 815 -13.52 7.33 17.95
CA ARG A 815 -14.70 6.56 17.56
C ARG A 815 -15.98 7.19 18.08
N GLN A 816 -17.08 6.92 17.39
CA GLN A 816 -18.40 7.22 17.94
C GLN A 816 -18.66 6.37 19.20
N PRO A 817 -19.44 6.89 20.17
CA PRO A 817 -19.92 6.09 21.28
C PRO A 817 -20.89 5.01 20.80
N LEU A 818 -20.86 3.84 21.45
CA LEU A 818 -21.97 2.89 21.39
C LEU A 818 -23.23 3.56 21.92
N LYS A 819 -24.43 3.13 21.52
CA LYS A 819 -25.67 3.73 22.05
C LYS A 819 -25.78 3.60 23.57
N SER A 820 -25.35 2.48 24.16
CA SER A 820 -25.32 2.27 25.61
C SER A 820 -24.36 3.24 26.30
N GLU A 821 -23.16 3.43 25.73
CA GLU A 821 -22.18 4.44 26.18
C GLU A 821 -22.76 5.83 26.02
N HIS A 822 -23.36 6.15 24.88
CA HIS A 822 -23.98 7.44 24.61
C HIS A 822 -25.11 7.73 25.60
N ASP A 823 -25.99 6.77 25.86
CA ASP A 823 -27.09 6.94 26.82
C ASP A 823 -26.58 7.05 28.27
N HIS A 824 -25.52 6.30 28.61
CA HIS A 824 -24.89 6.40 29.94
C HIS A 824 -24.16 7.73 30.15
N ILE A 825 -23.39 8.16 29.15
CA ILE A 825 -22.53 9.35 29.16
C ILE A 825 -23.35 10.63 28.99
N PHE A 826 -24.37 10.61 28.12
CA PHE A 826 -25.11 11.80 27.70
C PHE A 826 -26.60 11.83 28.11
N LYS A 827 -27.25 10.72 28.52
CA LYS A 827 -28.71 10.69 28.84
C LYS A 827 -29.09 10.44 30.30
N THR A 828 -28.21 10.61 31.29
CA THR A 828 -28.63 10.56 32.70
C THR A 828 -29.24 11.89 33.20
N ASP A 829 -30.44 12.22 32.70
CA ASP A 829 -31.64 12.75 33.38
C ASP A 829 -32.58 13.41 32.35
N SER A 830 -33.75 12.82 32.10
CA SER A 830 -34.73 13.26 31.08
C SER A 830 -35.45 14.58 31.41
N SER A 831 -34.95 15.38 32.35
CA SER A 831 -35.56 16.66 32.77
C SER A 831 -34.86 17.90 32.22
N TYR A 832 -33.70 17.77 31.56
CA TYR A 832 -32.87 18.92 31.15
C TYR A 832 -32.53 19.01 29.65
N MET A 833 -33.07 18.12 28.80
CA MET A 833 -32.93 18.20 27.33
C MET A 833 -33.69 19.39 26.70
N GLY A 834 -34.52 20.13 27.45
CA GLY A 834 -35.35 21.20 26.91
C GLY A 834 -34.64 22.52 26.52
N HIS A 835 -33.37 22.73 26.91
CA HIS A 835 -32.72 24.04 26.73
C HIS A 835 -31.59 24.09 25.69
N LEU A 836 -30.95 22.98 25.32
CA LEU A 836 -29.87 22.98 24.31
C LEU A 836 -30.27 22.36 22.97
N ASP A 837 -31.31 21.55 22.93
CA ASP A 837 -32.02 21.25 21.67
C ASP A 837 -32.61 22.53 21.06
N LYS A 838 -33.00 23.52 21.87
CA LYS A 838 -33.41 24.84 21.35
C LYS A 838 -32.29 25.57 20.63
N LEU A 839 -31.05 25.47 21.11
CA LEU A 839 -29.92 26.06 20.40
C LEU A 839 -29.68 25.36 19.06
N HIS A 840 -29.89 24.04 18.93
CA HIS A 840 -29.59 23.28 17.70
C HIS A 840 -30.78 23.05 16.74
N MET A 841 -32.02 23.12 17.21
CA MET A 841 -33.23 23.02 16.38
C MET A 841 -33.64 24.34 15.71
N ASP A 842 -33.18 25.49 16.21
CA ASP A 842 -33.51 26.80 15.61
C ASP A 842 -32.77 27.07 14.28
N ALA A 843 -32.00 26.10 13.76
CA ALA A 843 -31.45 26.17 12.39
C ALA A 843 -32.46 25.71 11.30
N GLU A 844 -33.63 25.21 11.68
CA GLU A 844 -34.74 24.88 10.78
C GLU A 844 -35.89 25.93 10.79
N HIS A 845 -35.62 27.18 11.18
CA HIS A 845 -36.52 28.33 10.92
C HIS A 845 -35.82 29.47 10.18
#